data_AF-L1JQ89-F1
#
_entry.id   AF-L1JQ89-F1
#
_cell.length_a   1.000
_cell.length_b   1.000
_cell.length_c   1.000
_cell.angle_alpha   90.00
_cell.angle_beta   90.00
_cell.angle_gamma   90.00
#
_symmetry.space_group_name_H-M   'P 1'
#
loop_
_entity.id
_entity.type
_entity.pdbx_description
1 polymer ?
#
loop_
_entity_poly.entity_id
_entity_poly.type
_entity_poly.pdbx_seq_one_letter_code
_entity_poly.pdbx_strand_id
1 'polypeptide(L)'
;MELDIQLTRKDLYQSTCITGRSLGLMPPSDKKKCHRVVVGADNGIVTCFKVKKGEPEIEFQTGNLDYPVLRLIIGGSKDKSDKIFFTSGQTVRGVNKKGKEFFKFSTDGAESLRGLHVEDTKLWTSGEYLFNYYVDNVESGYYMSPDKINDGLLLHIQSPSEYNPVLGCQDRQVRILDKTSVLFESFVDGPVSCLSKLQSTTYEDVMKQTKAKNIVYGTENGLVGELQADATVVRPGWTIQNVRSLGAINVIASHDLTKNGMEDIIVGRDDGELQVFTLDSQGDMHQIFSKCINESIQDVEVGRVCTTSFDEVVLASYSGKVISFTSEPLSDPIAAQALSGAPRLIEKNLVEGEVSPDKDGEPRHDKELKKKKSGLKLVAASIGALTGLGKKKDKDKDKDKDKKSDKPKYISGLVLDDSAPESPASQGEEATRTDPTERNKKIEALQKEITALQEKVQDEKLKYQKLSTESVPVSTRSKVKSGLFLDSNLACQKFTLESEMPIDMVALHSNIPIVLLDTGVAFPSISPPDPGEDNAFVATLRVHGSSNRLQIQLMCDEGQVGTLVAYVVMRVSPKVVHRVEHILLPLSLHQSLPWDDKLWQSSPYCEVKIQERGTFSQGQMHSWLTHCFPSIPAKFAFESTFASTRVTAEYSKGEALFRSTNFTTLATIKDVISREANSAKVKLEVKAPIFDESCVMQLLKLLHPKVSKLLKLKENYLCLEALEQLASSDEDRANLSPSMREILENSAELKAEHKNNEKRIAFMEKVLEQLFLDRFKFKGVNVKHRLSSVQTLIQNYSWESFVELFAAAR
;
A
#
# COMPACT_ATOMS: atom_id res chain seq x y z
N MET A 1 -11.71 6.43 -27.36
CA MET A 1 -12.71 6.55 -26.29
C MET A 1 -11.97 6.22 -25.01
N GLU A 2 -11.95 7.11 -24.03
CA GLU A 2 -11.40 6.80 -22.71
C GLU A 2 -12.21 5.64 -22.12
N LEU A 3 -11.54 4.54 -21.79
CA LEU A 3 -12.10 3.28 -21.31
C LEU A 3 -12.39 3.35 -19.80
N ASP A 4 -12.92 4.46 -19.31
CA ASP A 4 -13.19 4.63 -17.88
C ASP A 4 -14.36 3.75 -17.42
N ILE A 5 -14.16 3.00 -16.34
CA ILE A 5 -15.23 2.22 -15.68
C ILE A 5 -15.65 2.89 -14.38
N GLN A 6 -16.97 3.03 -14.19
CA GLN A 6 -17.52 3.52 -12.93
C GLN A 6 -17.90 2.33 -12.03
N LEU A 7 -17.17 2.17 -10.92
CA LEU A 7 -17.49 1.18 -9.90
C LEU A 7 -18.00 1.85 -8.63
N THR A 8 -19.13 1.38 -8.14
CA THR A 8 -19.78 1.91 -6.93
C THR A 8 -19.44 1.05 -5.72
N ARG A 9 -19.00 1.70 -4.64
CA ARG A 9 -18.69 1.06 -3.36
C ARG A 9 -19.96 0.61 -2.63
N LYS A 10 -19.97 -0.63 -2.14
CA LYS A 10 -20.96 -1.21 -1.22
C LYS A 10 -20.22 -1.97 -0.11
N ASP A 11 -20.38 -1.52 1.13
CA ASP A 11 -19.82 -2.23 2.29
C ASP A 11 -20.70 -3.44 2.64
N LEU A 12 -20.11 -4.64 2.66
CA LEU A 12 -20.87 -5.90 2.76
C LEU A 12 -20.86 -6.49 4.17
N TYR A 13 -19.70 -6.56 4.81
CA TYR A 13 -19.51 -7.24 6.09
C TYR A 13 -18.32 -6.66 6.85
N GLN A 14 -18.37 -6.70 8.18
CA GLN A 14 -17.26 -6.31 9.05
C GLN A 14 -16.86 -7.54 9.87
N SER A 15 -15.66 -8.05 9.60
CA SER A 15 -14.96 -9.06 10.39
C SER A 15 -14.05 -8.40 11.44
N THR A 16 -13.38 -9.20 12.27
CA THR A 16 -12.17 -8.75 12.98
C THR A 16 -11.01 -8.59 11.99
N CYS A 17 -9.87 -8.11 12.49
CA CYS A 17 -8.64 -7.95 11.71
C CYS A 17 -8.34 -9.13 10.77
N ILE A 18 -7.88 -8.83 9.56
CA ILE A 18 -7.45 -9.79 8.54
C ILE A 18 -6.02 -9.42 8.17
N THR A 19 -5.08 -10.34 8.34
CA THR A 19 -3.68 -10.16 7.91
C THR A 19 -3.26 -11.11 6.79
N GLY A 20 -4.06 -12.15 6.54
CA GLY A 20 -3.82 -13.14 5.49
C GLY A 20 -4.51 -12.80 4.17
N ARG A 21 -4.13 -13.53 3.11
CA ARG A 21 -4.91 -13.60 1.86
C ARG A 21 -6.02 -14.64 2.03
N SER A 22 -7.06 -14.24 2.74
CA SER A 22 -8.08 -15.13 3.29
C SER A 22 -9.50 -14.83 2.79
N LEU A 23 -9.64 -14.16 1.65
CA LEU A 23 -10.91 -13.94 0.96
C LEU A 23 -11.12 -15.02 -0.10
N GLY A 24 -12.36 -15.46 -0.29
CA GLY A 24 -12.69 -16.38 -1.38
C GLY A 24 -14.15 -16.28 -1.79
N LEU A 25 -14.41 -16.44 -3.09
CA LEU A 25 -15.76 -16.47 -3.65
C LEU A 25 -16.15 -17.89 -4.02
N MET A 26 -17.05 -18.48 -3.23
CA MET A 26 -17.59 -19.80 -3.53
C MET A 26 -18.64 -19.67 -4.64
N PRO A 27 -18.52 -20.43 -5.75
CA PRO A 27 -19.46 -20.34 -6.84
C PRO A 27 -20.85 -20.83 -6.45
N PRO A 28 -21.87 -20.23 -7.07
CA PRO A 28 -23.24 -20.61 -6.80
C PRO A 28 -23.53 -22.02 -7.32
N SER A 29 -24.49 -22.69 -6.67
CA SER A 29 -25.03 -23.97 -7.15
C SER A 29 -25.82 -23.86 -8.47
N ASP A 30 -26.24 -22.64 -8.83
CA ASP A 30 -26.99 -22.32 -10.05
C ASP A 30 -26.44 -20.99 -10.60
N LYS A 31 -26.19 -20.91 -11.91
CA LYS A 31 -25.71 -19.68 -12.59
C LYS A 31 -26.65 -18.48 -12.38
N LYS A 32 -27.90 -18.71 -11.96
CA LYS A 32 -28.88 -17.67 -11.60
C LYS A 32 -28.76 -17.17 -10.15
N LYS A 33 -27.73 -17.55 -9.40
CA LYS A 33 -27.51 -17.11 -8.01
C LYS A 33 -26.17 -16.40 -7.89
N CYS A 34 -26.05 -15.57 -6.87
CA CYS A 34 -24.79 -14.91 -6.53
C CYS A 34 -23.83 -15.88 -5.83
N HIS A 35 -22.54 -15.58 -5.94
CA HIS A 35 -21.46 -16.20 -5.17
C HIS A 35 -21.68 -15.97 -3.67
N ARG A 36 -21.11 -16.87 -2.88
CA ARG A 36 -21.03 -16.72 -1.43
C ARG A 36 -19.63 -16.21 -1.09
N VAL A 37 -19.57 -15.26 -0.18
CA VAL A 37 -18.30 -14.69 0.27
C VAL A 37 -17.83 -15.48 1.48
N VAL A 38 -16.57 -15.90 1.46
CA VAL A 38 -15.89 -16.58 2.55
C VAL A 38 -14.71 -15.72 2.97
N VAL A 39 -14.59 -15.45 4.26
CA VAL A 39 -13.49 -14.66 4.82
C VAL A 39 -12.92 -15.33 6.06
N GLY A 40 -11.60 -15.45 6.14
CA GLY A 40 -10.88 -15.92 7.32
C GLY A 40 -10.24 -14.77 8.08
N ALA A 41 -10.33 -14.77 9.41
CA ALA A 41 -9.83 -13.66 10.24
C ALA A 41 -8.69 -14.07 11.17
N ASP A 42 -8.07 -13.07 11.81
CA ASP A 42 -6.90 -13.25 12.68
C ASP A 42 -7.20 -13.99 14.00
N ASN A 43 -8.47 -14.07 14.39
CA ASN A 43 -8.95 -14.87 15.52
C ASN A 43 -9.21 -16.34 15.15
N GLY A 44 -8.88 -16.75 13.93
CA GLY A 44 -9.03 -18.11 13.45
C GLY A 44 -10.44 -18.48 12.97
N ILE A 45 -11.38 -17.54 12.97
CA ILE A 45 -12.76 -17.78 12.50
C ILE A 45 -12.81 -17.65 10.97
N VAL A 46 -13.45 -18.62 10.32
CA VAL A 46 -13.87 -18.54 8.92
C VAL A 46 -15.37 -18.29 8.87
N THR A 47 -15.77 -17.17 8.26
CA THR A 47 -17.17 -16.77 8.08
C THR A 47 -17.56 -16.92 6.63
N CYS A 48 -18.70 -17.57 6.37
CA CYS A 48 -19.32 -17.63 5.05
C CYS A 48 -20.68 -16.94 5.09
N PHE A 49 -20.92 -16.01 4.17
CA PHE A 49 -22.19 -15.30 4.06
C PHE A 49 -22.60 -15.11 2.60
N LYS A 50 -23.88 -14.84 2.38
CA LYS A 50 -24.44 -14.42 1.08
C LYS A 50 -25.09 -13.06 1.24
N VAL A 51 -25.09 -12.24 0.20
CA VAL A 51 -25.80 -10.96 0.22
C VAL A 51 -27.22 -11.16 -0.26
N LYS A 52 -28.20 -10.72 0.54
CA LYS A 52 -29.62 -10.81 0.20
C LYS A 52 -30.29 -9.48 0.50
N LYS A 53 -30.87 -8.84 -0.52
CA LYS A 53 -31.46 -7.49 -0.42
C LYS A 53 -30.49 -6.45 0.15
N GLY A 54 -29.20 -6.54 -0.22
CA GLY A 54 -28.17 -5.61 0.23
C GLY A 54 -27.66 -5.81 1.66
N GLU A 55 -28.12 -6.85 2.37
CA GLU A 55 -27.64 -7.20 3.71
C GLU A 55 -26.90 -8.55 3.71
N PRO A 56 -25.84 -8.71 4.52
CA PRO A 56 -25.16 -10.00 4.67
C PRO A 56 -26.00 -10.97 5.51
N GLU A 57 -26.28 -12.15 4.95
CA GLU A 57 -26.90 -13.28 5.65
C GLU A 57 -25.80 -14.34 5.91
N ILE A 58 -25.34 -14.45 7.15
CA ILE A 58 -24.33 -15.43 7.58
C ILE A 58 -24.91 -16.84 7.43
N GLU A 59 -24.24 -17.69 6.64
CA GLU A 59 -24.62 -19.10 6.49
C GLU A 59 -23.94 -19.99 7.54
N PHE A 60 -22.67 -19.74 7.84
CA PHE A 60 -21.96 -20.38 8.94
C PHE A 60 -20.76 -19.54 9.42
N GLN A 61 -20.33 -19.81 10.65
CA GLN A 61 -19.04 -19.42 11.19
C GLN A 61 -18.40 -20.63 11.85
N THR A 62 -17.10 -20.84 11.64
CA THR A 62 -16.36 -21.88 12.35
C THR A 62 -16.09 -21.48 13.80
N GLY A 63 -15.65 -22.43 14.63
CA GLY A 63 -15.15 -22.11 15.96
C GLY A 63 -13.84 -21.33 15.91
N ASN A 64 -13.52 -20.64 17.02
CA ASN A 64 -12.26 -19.92 17.18
C ASN A 64 -11.08 -20.89 17.14
N LEU A 65 -10.00 -20.48 16.48
CA LEU A 65 -8.72 -21.18 16.52
C LEU A 65 -7.68 -20.29 17.23
N ASP A 66 -6.58 -20.90 17.65
CA ASP A 66 -5.52 -20.19 18.37
C ASP A 66 -4.65 -19.32 17.44
N TYR A 67 -4.68 -19.61 16.14
CA TYR A 67 -3.82 -18.97 15.13
C TYR A 67 -4.66 -18.29 14.04
N PRO A 68 -4.15 -17.18 13.46
CA PRO A 68 -4.83 -16.46 12.38
C PRO A 68 -5.01 -17.33 11.14
N VAL A 69 -6.04 -17.03 10.34
CA VAL A 69 -6.20 -17.59 9.00
C VAL A 69 -5.32 -16.81 8.03
N LEU A 70 -4.23 -17.42 7.53
CA LEU A 70 -3.24 -16.72 6.70
C LEU A 70 -3.46 -16.90 5.19
N ARG A 71 -4.02 -18.03 4.77
CA ARG A 71 -4.41 -18.29 3.39
C ARG A 71 -5.74 -19.01 3.35
N LEU A 72 -6.63 -18.61 2.42
CA LEU A 72 -7.87 -19.31 2.12
C LEU A 72 -7.95 -19.55 0.61
N ILE A 73 -8.38 -20.74 0.22
CA ILE A 73 -8.66 -21.07 -1.17
C ILE A 73 -9.99 -21.82 -1.27
N ILE A 74 -10.69 -21.63 -2.38
CA ILE A 74 -11.90 -22.39 -2.72
C ILE A 74 -11.48 -23.57 -3.60
N GLY A 75 -11.75 -24.79 -3.13
CA GLY A 75 -11.40 -26.04 -3.82
C GLY A 75 -12.62 -26.90 -4.15
N GLY A 76 -12.37 -27.97 -4.91
CA GLY A 76 -13.36 -28.96 -5.33
C GLY A 76 -13.19 -29.34 -6.80
N SER A 77 -13.92 -30.36 -7.26
CA SER A 77 -13.88 -30.79 -8.66
C SER A 77 -14.34 -29.65 -9.59
N LYS A 78 -13.88 -29.64 -10.85
CA LYS A 78 -14.19 -28.60 -11.86
C LYS A 78 -15.67 -28.19 -11.95
N ASP A 79 -16.60 -29.09 -11.60
CA ASP A 79 -18.05 -28.84 -11.66
C ASP A 79 -18.72 -28.51 -10.31
N LYS A 80 -17.98 -28.63 -9.19
CA LYS A 80 -18.44 -28.38 -7.81
C LYS A 80 -17.28 -27.94 -6.91
N SER A 81 -16.97 -26.66 -6.88
CA SER A 81 -16.07 -26.07 -5.89
C SER A 81 -16.85 -25.69 -4.63
N ASP A 82 -17.14 -26.70 -3.81
CA ASP A 82 -17.92 -26.58 -2.58
C ASP A 82 -17.12 -26.86 -1.29
N LYS A 83 -15.78 -26.86 -1.41
CA LYS A 83 -14.84 -27.06 -0.31
C LYS A 83 -14.03 -25.78 -0.10
N ILE A 84 -13.83 -25.42 1.15
CA ILE A 84 -12.98 -24.30 1.55
C ILE A 84 -11.77 -24.91 2.24
N PHE A 85 -10.57 -24.61 1.76
CA PHE A 85 -9.34 -24.97 2.44
C PHE A 85 -8.65 -23.71 2.95
N PHE A 86 -8.08 -23.78 4.14
CA PHE A 86 -7.40 -22.65 4.74
C PHE A 86 -6.25 -23.09 5.65
N THR A 87 -5.29 -22.20 5.85
CA THR A 87 -4.18 -22.40 6.78
C THR A 87 -4.42 -21.68 8.10
N SER A 88 -4.01 -22.32 9.20
CA SER A 88 -3.99 -21.72 10.53
C SER A 88 -2.82 -22.31 11.32
N GLY A 89 -1.82 -21.49 11.61
CA GLY A 89 -0.52 -21.93 12.14
C GLY A 89 0.16 -22.90 11.17
N GLN A 90 0.54 -24.09 11.65
CA GLN A 90 1.17 -25.17 10.88
C GLN A 90 0.15 -26.15 10.26
N THR A 91 -1.15 -25.84 10.32
CA THR A 91 -2.22 -26.76 9.92
C THR A 91 -2.98 -26.28 8.70
N VAL A 92 -3.26 -27.21 7.79
CA VAL A 92 -4.21 -27.06 6.69
C VAL A 92 -5.53 -27.68 7.10
N ARG A 93 -6.63 -26.94 6.96
CA ARG A 93 -7.98 -27.37 7.32
C ARG A 93 -8.90 -27.26 6.12
N GLY A 94 -9.87 -28.16 6.04
CA GLY A 94 -10.90 -28.17 5.01
C GLY A 94 -12.29 -28.22 5.63
N VAL A 95 -13.13 -27.24 5.29
CA VAL A 95 -14.54 -27.17 5.68
C VAL A 95 -15.43 -27.22 4.44
N ASN A 96 -16.57 -27.88 4.55
CA ASN A 96 -17.53 -27.93 3.46
C ASN A 96 -18.38 -26.64 3.40
N LYS A 97 -19.23 -26.50 2.38
CA LYS A 97 -20.20 -25.40 2.25
C LYS A 97 -21.17 -25.17 3.42
N LYS A 98 -21.22 -26.06 4.42
CA LYS A 98 -22.03 -25.94 5.64
C LYS A 98 -21.17 -25.59 6.87
N GLY A 99 -19.87 -25.37 6.70
CA GLY A 99 -18.93 -25.09 7.79
C GLY A 99 -18.47 -26.30 8.59
N LYS A 100 -18.81 -27.54 8.18
CA LYS A 100 -18.33 -28.75 8.87
C LYS A 100 -16.92 -29.09 8.39
N GLU A 101 -15.98 -29.20 9.33
CA GLU A 101 -14.62 -29.67 9.09
C GLU A 101 -14.66 -31.13 8.61
N PHE A 102 -14.03 -31.39 7.46
CA PHE A 102 -13.91 -32.73 6.87
C PHE A 102 -12.46 -33.13 6.63
N PHE A 103 -11.53 -32.17 6.70
CA PHE A 103 -10.11 -32.38 6.46
C PHE A 103 -9.30 -31.55 7.46
N LYS A 104 -8.25 -32.17 8.00
CA LYS A 104 -7.27 -31.52 8.85
C LYS A 104 -5.94 -32.23 8.65
N PHE A 105 -4.91 -31.47 8.30
CA PHE A 105 -3.55 -31.94 8.11
C PHE A 105 -2.62 -31.00 8.85
N SER A 106 -1.73 -31.56 9.68
CA SER A 106 -0.67 -30.80 10.35
C SER A 106 0.63 -31.11 9.63
N THR A 107 1.36 -30.06 9.27
CA THR A 107 2.72 -30.22 8.76
C THR A 107 3.69 -30.47 9.91
N ASP A 108 4.83 -31.11 9.62
CA ASP A 108 5.92 -31.30 10.58
C ASP A 108 6.87 -30.08 10.65
N GLY A 109 6.59 -29.04 9.87
CA GLY A 109 7.41 -27.83 9.78
C GLY A 109 7.28 -26.92 11.00
N ALA A 110 8.32 -26.11 11.26
CA ALA A 110 8.32 -25.14 12.36
C ALA A 110 7.59 -23.83 12.03
N GLU A 111 7.38 -23.54 10.75
CA GLU A 111 6.87 -22.25 10.26
C GLU A 111 5.34 -22.24 10.13
N SER A 112 4.72 -21.07 10.33
CA SER A 112 3.31 -20.89 10.00
C SER A 112 3.11 -20.87 8.49
N LEU A 113 2.08 -21.55 8.01
CA LEU A 113 1.78 -21.69 6.59
C LEU A 113 1.12 -20.43 6.04
N ARG A 114 1.77 -19.80 5.05
CA ARG A 114 1.35 -18.57 4.38
C ARG A 114 0.85 -18.81 2.95
N GLY A 115 1.32 -19.87 2.29
CA GLY A 115 0.83 -20.29 0.97
C GLY A 115 0.15 -21.65 1.02
N LEU A 116 -0.85 -21.82 0.17
CA LEU A 116 -1.66 -23.03 0.07
C LEU A 116 -2.20 -23.18 -1.34
N HIS A 117 -1.97 -24.36 -1.94
CA HIS A 117 -2.64 -24.83 -3.15
C HIS A 117 -3.06 -26.28 -2.94
N VAL A 118 -4.28 -26.62 -3.37
CA VAL A 118 -4.85 -27.96 -3.21
C VAL A 118 -5.39 -28.42 -4.56
N GLU A 119 -4.99 -29.62 -4.96
CA GLU A 119 -5.53 -30.28 -6.15
C GLU A 119 -5.63 -31.78 -5.90
N ASP A 120 -6.85 -32.32 -5.91
CA ASP A 120 -7.14 -33.73 -5.63
C ASP A 120 -6.46 -34.25 -4.35
N THR A 121 -5.45 -35.10 -4.46
CA THR A 121 -4.67 -35.66 -3.33
C THR A 121 -3.34 -34.94 -3.10
N LYS A 122 -3.05 -33.93 -3.92
CA LYS A 122 -1.83 -33.14 -3.88
C LYS A 122 -2.05 -31.83 -3.13
N LEU A 123 -1.05 -31.48 -2.34
CA LEU A 123 -1.05 -30.28 -1.51
C LEU A 123 0.31 -29.60 -1.63
N TRP A 124 0.31 -28.31 -1.92
CA TRP A 124 1.51 -27.47 -1.88
C TRP A 124 1.32 -26.39 -0.83
N THR A 125 2.31 -26.23 0.03
CA THR A 125 2.29 -25.24 1.10
C THR A 125 3.60 -24.48 1.13
N SER A 126 3.56 -23.22 1.54
CA SER A 126 4.76 -22.43 1.81
C SER A 126 4.70 -21.78 3.19
N GLY A 127 5.81 -21.82 3.90
CA GLY A 127 6.10 -21.03 5.09
C GLY A 127 6.82 -19.73 4.72
N GLU A 128 7.76 -19.32 5.57
CA GLU A 128 8.63 -18.17 5.31
C GLU A 128 9.83 -18.57 4.45
N TYR A 129 10.47 -19.72 4.68
CA TYR A 129 11.62 -20.17 3.88
C TYR A 129 11.42 -21.54 3.24
N LEU A 130 10.44 -22.30 3.74
CA LEU A 130 10.17 -23.65 3.26
C LEU A 130 8.99 -23.68 2.30
N PHE A 131 9.18 -24.35 1.17
CA PHE A 131 8.12 -24.77 0.27
C PHE A 131 8.04 -26.30 0.29
N ASN A 132 6.85 -26.86 0.53
CA ASN A 132 6.65 -28.30 0.68
C ASN A 132 5.56 -28.78 -0.27
N TYR A 133 5.75 -30.00 -0.79
CA TYR A 133 4.78 -30.70 -1.63
C TYR A 133 4.44 -32.05 -1.00
N TYR A 134 3.14 -32.30 -0.85
CA TYR A 134 2.59 -33.51 -0.26
C TYR A 134 1.71 -34.25 -1.27
N VAL A 135 1.76 -35.58 -1.22
CA VAL A 135 0.84 -36.48 -1.93
C VAL A 135 0.23 -37.39 -0.90
N ASP A 136 -1.10 -37.46 -0.85
CA ASP A 136 -1.83 -38.26 0.15
C ASP A 136 -1.41 -37.93 1.60
N ASN A 137 -1.12 -36.64 1.85
CA ASN A 137 -0.63 -36.12 3.14
C ASN A 137 0.75 -36.63 3.57
N VAL A 138 1.52 -37.21 2.65
CA VAL A 138 2.92 -37.61 2.88
C VAL A 138 3.83 -36.65 2.13
N GLU A 139 4.86 -36.12 2.82
CA GLU A 139 5.82 -35.22 2.21
C GLU A 139 6.55 -35.93 1.07
N SER A 140 6.39 -35.40 -0.13
CA SER A 140 7.01 -35.92 -1.35
C SER A 140 8.26 -35.14 -1.74
N GLY A 141 8.39 -33.90 -1.25
CA GLY A 141 9.59 -33.09 -1.43
C GLY A 141 9.46 -31.70 -0.81
N TYR A 142 10.61 -31.06 -0.60
CA TYR A 142 10.69 -29.70 -0.09
C TYR A 142 11.78 -28.90 -0.83
N TYR A 143 11.63 -27.58 -0.79
CA TYR A 143 12.62 -26.60 -1.25
C TYR A 143 12.84 -25.57 -0.13
N MET A 144 14.10 -25.28 0.17
CA MET A 144 14.49 -24.24 1.12
C MET A 144 14.99 -23.02 0.34
N SER A 145 14.19 -21.97 0.36
CA SER A 145 14.53 -20.73 -0.33
C SER A 145 15.70 -20.00 0.37
N PRO A 146 16.65 -19.43 -0.39
CA PRO A 146 17.75 -18.64 0.17
C PRO A 146 17.29 -17.41 0.97
N ASP A 147 16.12 -16.86 0.63
CA ASP A 147 15.47 -15.74 1.33
C ASP A 147 13.96 -15.98 1.41
N LYS A 148 13.24 -15.14 2.16
CA LYS A 148 11.81 -15.30 2.46
C LYS A 148 10.96 -15.43 1.20
N ILE A 149 10.04 -16.39 1.24
CA ILE A 149 8.96 -16.59 0.28
C ILE A 149 7.77 -15.74 0.73
N ASN A 150 7.38 -14.78 -0.10
CA ASN A 150 6.26 -13.89 0.18
C ASN A 150 4.96 -14.38 -0.46
N ASP A 151 5.06 -15.00 -1.62
CA ASP A 151 3.92 -15.59 -2.32
C ASP A 151 4.34 -16.74 -3.22
N GLY A 152 3.37 -17.57 -3.60
CA GLY A 152 3.57 -18.62 -4.58
C GLY A 152 2.33 -18.90 -5.40
N LEU A 153 2.52 -19.40 -6.61
CA LEU A 153 1.46 -19.90 -7.49
C LEU A 153 1.90 -21.17 -8.20
N LEU A 154 0.94 -21.93 -8.74
CA LEU A 154 1.21 -23.14 -9.50
C LEU A 154 0.82 -22.98 -10.97
N LEU A 155 1.73 -23.31 -11.88
CA LEU A 155 1.50 -23.26 -13.33
C LEU A 155 1.95 -24.53 -14.03
N HIS A 156 1.40 -24.77 -15.21
CA HIS A 156 1.87 -25.79 -16.14
C HIS A 156 2.81 -25.13 -17.17
N ILE A 157 4.11 -25.05 -16.86
CA ILE A 157 5.09 -24.35 -17.70
C ILE A 157 5.80 -25.34 -18.63
N GLN A 158 6.33 -26.44 -18.07
CA GLN A 158 7.04 -27.44 -18.86
C GLN A 158 6.08 -28.37 -19.60
N SER A 159 5.03 -28.85 -18.91
CA SER A 159 4.04 -29.76 -19.50
C SER A 159 2.63 -29.48 -18.95
N PRO A 160 1.57 -29.77 -19.73
CA PRO A 160 0.18 -29.63 -19.27
C PRO A 160 -0.22 -30.54 -18.10
N SER A 161 0.60 -31.53 -17.77
CA SER A 161 0.35 -32.53 -16.72
C SER A 161 1.14 -32.29 -15.44
N GLU A 162 2.18 -31.45 -15.49
CA GLU A 162 3.07 -31.22 -14.36
C GLU A 162 2.96 -29.79 -13.86
N TYR A 163 2.88 -29.64 -12.55
CA TYR A 163 2.84 -28.34 -11.90
C TYR A 163 4.25 -27.89 -11.57
N ASN A 164 4.54 -26.67 -11.99
CA ASN A 164 5.74 -25.91 -11.68
C ASN A 164 5.36 -24.84 -10.64
N PRO A 165 5.87 -24.95 -9.41
CA PRO A 165 5.76 -23.89 -8.42
C PRO A 165 6.52 -22.65 -8.88
N VAL A 166 5.88 -21.49 -8.77
CA VAL A 166 6.50 -20.18 -8.98
C VAL A 166 6.48 -19.47 -7.64
N LEU A 167 7.65 -19.08 -7.14
CA LEU A 167 7.83 -18.47 -5.83
C LEU A 167 8.35 -17.04 -5.98
N GLY A 168 7.68 -16.10 -5.33
CA GLY A 168 8.08 -14.70 -5.23
C GLY A 168 8.82 -14.46 -3.93
N CYS A 169 10.07 -14.01 -4.01
CA CYS A 169 10.96 -13.93 -2.87
C CYS A 169 11.36 -12.49 -2.51
N GLN A 170 11.75 -12.31 -1.24
CA GLN A 170 12.16 -11.03 -0.66
C GLN A 170 13.45 -10.47 -1.28
N ASP A 171 14.32 -11.34 -1.79
CA ASP A 171 15.58 -11.02 -2.47
C ASP A 171 15.40 -10.56 -3.93
N ARG A 172 14.20 -10.12 -4.30
CA ARG A 172 13.85 -9.61 -5.64
C ARG A 172 13.98 -10.66 -6.75
N GLN A 173 13.78 -11.92 -6.41
CA GLN A 173 13.77 -13.01 -7.38
C GLN A 173 12.39 -13.66 -7.48
N VAL A 174 12.02 -14.00 -8.72
CA VAL A 174 10.98 -14.98 -9.01
C VAL A 174 11.66 -16.29 -9.36
N ARG A 175 11.37 -17.35 -8.60
CA ARG A 175 11.95 -18.68 -8.77
C ARG A 175 10.91 -19.66 -9.28
N ILE A 176 11.19 -20.30 -10.40
CA ILE A 176 10.34 -21.34 -10.98
C ILE A 176 10.97 -22.69 -10.65
N LEU A 177 10.22 -23.58 -10.02
CA LEU A 177 10.69 -24.90 -9.63
C LEU A 177 10.20 -25.99 -10.58
N ASP A 178 11.03 -26.99 -10.79
CA ASP A 178 10.63 -28.33 -11.22
C ASP A 178 10.70 -29.24 -9.99
N LYS A 179 9.52 -29.58 -9.46
CA LYS A 179 9.32 -30.27 -8.17
C LYS A 179 9.97 -29.53 -7.00
N THR A 180 11.26 -29.78 -6.74
CA THR A 180 12.03 -29.21 -5.63
C THR A 180 13.32 -28.52 -6.09
N SER A 181 13.69 -28.63 -7.37
CA SER A 181 14.87 -27.98 -7.94
C SER A 181 14.49 -26.70 -8.67
N VAL A 182 15.32 -25.67 -8.54
CA VAL A 182 15.13 -24.40 -9.26
C VAL A 182 15.41 -24.61 -10.75
N LEU A 183 14.40 -24.34 -11.58
CA LEU A 183 14.46 -24.39 -13.04
C LEU A 183 14.91 -23.04 -13.61
N PHE A 184 14.30 -21.95 -13.14
CA PHE A 184 14.63 -20.58 -13.55
C PHE A 184 14.66 -19.64 -12.35
N GLU A 185 15.58 -18.68 -12.39
CA GLU A 185 15.58 -17.51 -11.50
C GLU A 185 15.52 -16.25 -12.36
N SER A 186 14.60 -15.35 -12.04
CA SER A 186 14.44 -14.07 -12.73
C SER A 186 14.49 -12.93 -11.73
N PHE A 187 15.41 -11.99 -11.95
CA PHE A 187 15.51 -10.78 -11.15
C PHE A 187 14.41 -9.79 -11.54
N VAL A 188 13.80 -9.15 -10.55
CA VAL A 188 12.79 -8.10 -10.74
C VAL A 188 13.14 -6.83 -9.95
N ASP A 189 12.53 -5.71 -10.30
CA ASP A 189 12.87 -4.40 -9.74
C ASP A 189 12.16 -4.09 -8.41
N GLY A 190 12.33 -4.99 -7.43
CA GLY A 190 11.79 -4.86 -6.07
C GLY A 190 11.51 -6.21 -5.40
N PRO A 191 11.43 -6.29 -4.06
CA PRO A 191 11.01 -7.52 -3.37
C PRO A 191 9.63 -7.94 -3.85
N VAL A 192 9.45 -9.20 -4.25
CA VAL A 192 8.18 -9.69 -4.78
C VAL A 192 7.23 -9.89 -3.61
N SER A 193 6.10 -9.19 -3.59
CA SER A 193 5.11 -9.28 -2.50
C SER A 193 3.91 -10.15 -2.87
N CYS A 194 3.56 -10.23 -4.16
CA CYS A 194 2.47 -11.07 -4.66
C CYS A 194 2.73 -11.57 -6.08
N LEU A 195 2.09 -12.68 -6.41
CA LEU A 195 2.09 -13.29 -7.73
C LEU A 195 0.65 -13.61 -8.15
N SER A 196 0.37 -13.47 -9.45
CA SER A 196 -0.90 -13.86 -10.05
C SER A 196 -0.68 -14.45 -11.44
N LYS A 197 -1.65 -15.24 -11.89
CA LYS A 197 -1.65 -15.84 -13.22
C LYS A 197 -2.51 -14.99 -14.15
N LEU A 198 -1.98 -14.67 -15.32
CA LEU A 198 -2.72 -14.03 -16.40
C LEU A 198 -2.97 -15.03 -17.53
N GLN A 199 -4.23 -15.28 -17.89
CA GLN A 199 -4.59 -16.31 -18.87
C GLN A 199 -4.52 -15.81 -20.32
N SER A 200 -4.77 -14.53 -20.58
CA SER A 200 -4.86 -13.98 -21.94
C SER A 200 -4.43 -12.51 -21.99
N THR A 201 -3.37 -12.23 -22.73
CA THR A 201 -2.81 -10.86 -22.93
C THR A 201 -3.10 -10.28 -24.30
N THR A 202 -3.24 -11.09 -25.35
CA THR A 202 -3.47 -10.59 -26.70
C THR A 202 -4.44 -11.46 -27.49
N TYR A 203 -5.11 -10.87 -28.48
CA TYR A 203 -5.92 -11.61 -29.46
C TYR A 203 -5.08 -12.65 -30.23
N GLU A 204 -3.77 -12.38 -30.41
CA GLU A 204 -2.84 -13.33 -31.01
C GLU A 204 -2.54 -14.54 -30.11
N ASP A 205 -2.44 -14.39 -28.79
CA ASP A 205 -2.22 -15.51 -27.86
C ASP A 205 -3.41 -16.48 -27.85
N VAL A 206 -4.62 -15.94 -27.88
CA VAL A 206 -5.88 -16.71 -28.00
C VAL A 206 -5.95 -17.46 -29.32
N MET A 207 -5.49 -16.85 -30.41
CA MET A 207 -5.48 -17.44 -31.76
C MET A 207 -4.32 -18.42 -32.01
N LYS A 208 -3.13 -18.17 -31.44
CA LYS A 208 -1.89 -18.93 -31.70
C LYS A 208 -1.61 -20.03 -30.68
N GLN A 209 -2.38 -20.14 -29.59
CA GLN A 209 -2.11 -21.08 -28.48
C GLN A 209 -0.63 -21.04 -28.05
N THR A 210 -0.12 -19.85 -27.73
CA THR A 210 1.26 -19.69 -27.26
C THR A 210 1.50 -20.60 -26.04
N LYS A 211 2.62 -21.34 -26.06
CA LYS A 211 2.97 -22.27 -24.96
C LYS A 211 3.37 -21.54 -23.67
N ALA A 212 3.78 -20.27 -23.78
CA ALA A 212 4.23 -19.47 -22.67
C ALA A 212 3.08 -19.20 -21.68
N LYS A 213 3.43 -19.07 -20.40
CA LYS A 213 2.54 -18.69 -19.31
C LYS A 213 2.94 -17.33 -18.79
N ASN A 214 1.94 -16.46 -18.59
CA ASN A 214 2.15 -15.11 -18.12
C ASN A 214 1.99 -15.08 -16.60
N ILE A 215 3.07 -14.71 -15.93
CA ILE A 215 3.19 -14.55 -14.49
C ILE A 215 3.18 -13.04 -14.23
N VAL A 216 2.16 -12.55 -13.54
CA VAL A 216 2.13 -11.15 -13.10
C VAL A 216 2.66 -11.11 -11.67
N TYR A 217 3.58 -10.19 -11.40
CA TYR A 217 4.14 -9.98 -10.08
C TYR A 217 3.90 -8.55 -9.61
N GLY A 218 3.65 -8.41 -8.31
CA GLY A 218 3.64 -7.13 -7.61
C GLY A 218 4.78 -7.07 -6.60
N THR A 219 5.28 -5.88 -6.33
CA THR A 219 6.44 -5.68 -5.46
C THR A 219 6.16 -4.77 -4.25
N GLU A 220 7.04 -4.82 -3.25
CA GLU A 220 6.97 -3.97 -2.05
C GLU A 220 7.18 -2.47 -2.35
N ASN A 221 7.92 -2.13 -3.40
CA ASN A 221 8.04 -0.74 -3.88
C ASN A 221 6.86 -0.30 -4.78
N GLY A 222 5.82 -1.14 -4.93
CA GLY A 222 4.58 -0.78 -5.60
C GLY A 222 4.60 -0.91 -7.12
N LEU A 223 5.58 -1.58 -7.70
CA LEU A 223 5.66 -1.90 -9.12
C LEU A 223 4.82 -3.16 -9.43
N VAL A 224 4.22 -3.18 -10.62
CA VAL A 224 3.58 -4.38 -11.18
C VAL A 224 4.30 -4.73 -12.48
N GLY A 225 4.58 -6.00 -12.73
CA GLY A 225 5.20 -6.42 -13.98
C GLY A 225 4.80 -7.82 -14.41
N GLU A 226 5.21 -8.18 -15.61
CA GLU A 226 4.96 -9.49 -16.22
C GLU A 226 6.27 -10.25 -16.49
N LEU A 227 6.23 -11.56 -16.24
CA LEU A 227 7.20 -12.52 -16.75
C LEU A 227 6.47 -13.55 -17.64
N GLN A 228 6.98 -13.76 -18.85
CA GLN A 228 6.49 -14.77 -19.78
C GLN A 228 7.41 -15.98 -19.71
N ALA A 229 6.90 -17.10 -19.21
CA ALA A 229 7.67 -18.32 -19.00
C ALA A 229 7.21 -19.44 -19.93
N ASP A 230 8.14 -20.00 -20.70
CA ASP A 230 7.94 -21.27 -21.42
C ASP A 230 8.85 -22.37 -20.85
N ALA A 231 8.84 -23.55 -21.45
CA ALA A 231 9.64 -24.70 -21.00
C ALA A 231 11.17 -24.47 -21.06
N THR A 232 11.63 -23.42 -21.75
CA THR A 232 13.04 -23.18 -22.08
C THR A 232 13.58 -21.85 -21.58
N VAL A 233 12.74 -20.80 -21.52
CA VAL A 233 13.16 -19.45 -21.18
C VAL A 233 12.07 -18.70 -20.43
N VAL A 234 12.51 -17.79 -19.56
CA VAL A 234 11.68 -16.76 -18.94
C VAL A 234 12.09 -15.40 -19.50
N ARG A 235 11.13 -14.62 -19.98
CA ARG A 235 11.35 -13.30 -20.57
C ARG A 235 10.57 -12.23 -19.80
N PRO A 236 11.13 -11.05 -19.56
CA PRO A 236 10.37 -9.93 -19.03
C PRO A 236 9.33 -9.46 -20.06
N GLY A 237 8.12 -9.18 -19.58
CA GLY A 237 7.04 -8.56 -20.33
C GLY A 237 6.93 -7.06 -20.04
N TRP A 238 5.71 -6.56 -19.92
CA TRP A 238 5.44 -5.15 -19.57
C TRP A 238 5.66 -4.87 -18.08
N THR A 239 5.81 -3.59 -17.73
CA THR A 239 5.91 -3.12 -16.34
C THR A 239 5.12 -1.83 -16.14
N ILE A 240 4.40 -1.74 -15.03
CA ILE A 240 3.69 -0.54 -14.57
C ILE A 240 4.50 0.08 -13.42
N GLN A 241 5.09 1.23 -13.69
CA GLN A 241 5.95 1.95 -12.74
C GLN A 241 5.13 2.69 -11.66
N ASN A 242 5.66 2.73 -10.44
CA ASN A 242 5.02 3.43 -9.31
C ASN A 242 5.37 4.93 -9.28
N VAL A 243 4.90 5.67 -10.29
CA VAL A 243 5.24 7.11 -10.45
C VAL A 243 4.70 7.97 -9.29
N ARG A 244 3.64 7.52 -8.61
CA ARG A 244 2.96 8.27 -7.54
C ARG A 244 3.44 7.89 -6.12
N SER A 245 4.47 7.06 -5.98
CA SER A 245 4.94 6.54 -4.67
C SER A 245 3.82 5.91 -3.82
N LEU A 246 2.89 5.21 -4.48
CA LEU A 246 1.82 4.45 -3.83
C LEU A 246 2.41 3.28 -3.02
N GLY A 247 1.60 2.69 -2.17
CA GLY A 247 1.98 1.56 -1.32
C GLY A 247 2.39 0.31 -2.09
N ALA A 248 2.98 -0.62 -1.33
CA ALA A 248 3.30 -1.98 -1.76
C ALA A 248 2.09 -2.67 -2.40
N ILE A 249 2.32 -3.56 -3.35
CA ILE A 249 1.25 -4.37 -3.93
C ILE A 249 0.98 -5.55 -3.00
N ASN A 250 -0.19 -5.62 -2.36
CA ASN A 250 -0.51 -6.74 -1.49
C ASN A 250 -1.12 -7.91 -2.25
N VAL A 251 -1.92 -7.63 -3.28
CA VAL A 251 -2.68 -8.63 -4.03
C VAL A 251 -2.94 -8.18 -5.47
N ILE A 252 -2.95 -9.16 -6.38
CA ILE A 252 -3.31 -8.97 -7.79
C ILE A 252 -4.33 -10.05 -8.18
N ALA A 253 -5.44 -9.62 -8.76
CA ALA A 253 -6.42 -10.50 -9.38
C ALA A 253 -6.52 -10.21 -10.88
N SER A 254 -6.87 -11.21 -11.66
CA SER A 254 -7.04 -11.10 -13.11
C SER A 254 -8.44 -11.57 -13.50
N HIS A 255 -9.21 -10.70 -14.17
CA HIS A 255 -10.58 -11.01 -14.60
C HIS A 255 -11.02 -10.04 -15.70
N ASP A 256 -11.76 -10.53 -16.69
CA ASP A 256 -12.35 -9.69 -17.75
C ASP A 256 -13.56 -8.91 -17.19
N LEU A 257 -13.29 -7.76 -16.57
CA LEU A 257 -14.29 -6.85 -16.00
C LEU A 257 -14.91 -5.95 -17.08
N THR A 258 -14.10 -5.52 -18.05
CA THR A 258 -14.49 -4.68 -19.19
C THR A 258 -15.32 -5.41 -20.25
N LYS A 259 -15.36 -6.75 -20.21
CA LYS A 259 -16.06 -7.62 -21.18
C LYS A 259 -15.51 -7.50 -22.59
N ASN A 260 -14.22 -7.19 -22.72
CA ASN A 260 -13.51 -7.13 -23.99
C ASN A 260 -12.89 -8.48 -24.39
N GLY A 261 -13.01 -9.52 -23.55
CA GLY A 261 -12.47 -10.85 -23.77
C GLY A 261 -11.00 -11.03 -23.35
N MET A 262 -10.36 -9.97 -22.83
CA MET A 262 -9.04 -9.99 -22.22
C MET A 262 -9.16 -9.81 -20.71
N GLU A 263 -8.24 -10.39 -19.93
CA GLU A 263 -8.28 -10.22 -18.48
C GLU A 263 -7.75 -8.83 -18.10
N ASP A 264 -8.54 -8.10 -17.31
CA ASP A 264 -8.08 -6.87 -16.66
C ASP A 264 -7.28 -7.24 -15.40
N ILE A 265 -6.37 -6.36 -15.00
CA ILE A 265 -5.51 -6.54 -13.83
C ILE A 265 -6.01 -5.65 -12.71
N ILE A 266 -6.49 -6.28 -11.65
CA ILE A 266 -7.00 -5.62 -10.45
C ILE A 266 -5.92 -5.67 -9.37
N VAL A 267 -5.54 -4.51 -8.86
CA VAL A 267 -4.40 -4.33 -7.96
C VAL A 267 -4.89 -3.75 -6.64
N GLY A 268 -4.68 -4.47 -5.53
CA GLY A 268 -4.93 -3.99 -4.17
C GLY A 268 -3.63 -3.61 -3.46
N ARG A 269 -3.51 -2.35 -3.03
CA ARG A 269 -2.30 -1.82 -2.39
C ARG A 269 -2.39 -1.72 -0.87
N ASP A 270 -1.22 -1.63 -0.24
CA ASP A 270 -1.08 -1.48 1.21
C ASP A 270 -1.54 -0.13 1.77
N ASP A 271 -1.54 0.92 0.95
CA ASP A 271 -2.08 2.23 1.32
C ASP A 271 -3.59 2.36 1.12
N GLY A 272 -4.23 1.30 0.60
CA GLY A 272 -5.67 1.23 0.36
C GLY A 272 -6.11 1.68 -1.02
N GLU A 273 -5.18 1.94 -1.95
CA GLU A 273 -5.55 2.21 -3.33
C GLU A 273 -5.93 0.90 -4.05
N LEU A 274 -7.16 0.86 -4.58
CA LEU A 274 -7.63 -0.15 -5.51
C LEU A 274 -7.49 0.40 -6.93
N GLN A 275 -6.77 -0.30 -7.80
CA GLN A 275 -6.59 0.09 -9.20
C GLN A 275 -7.04 -1.04 -10.14
N VAL A 276 -7.57 -0.67 -11.30
CA VAL A 276 -7.87 -1.62 -12.39
C VAL A 276 -7.14 -1.13 -13.64
N PHE A 277 -6.40 -2.04 -14.26
CA PHE A 277 -5.68 -1.82 -15.51
C PHE A 277 -6.20 -2.74 -16.61
N THR A 278 -6.30 -2.23 -17.82
CA THR A 278 -6.68 -2.99 -19.01
C THR A 278 -5.61 -2.86 -20.09
N LEU A 279 -5.45 -3.90 -20.91
CA LEU A 279 -4.62 -3.86 -22.10
C LEU A 279 -5.41 -3.24 -23.25
N ASP A 280 -4.84 -2.24 -23.90
CA ASP A 280 -5.40 -1.73 -25.14
C ASP A 280 -5.06 -2.64 -26.35
N SER A 281 -5.57 -2.26 -27.52
CA SER A 281 -5.31 -2.98 -28.77
C SER A 281 -3.84 -2.94 -29.23
N GLN A 282 -3.03 -2.02 -28.70
CA GLN A 282 -1.59 -1.89 -29.00
C GLN A 282 -0.73 -2.71 -28.02
N GLY A 283 -1.33 -3.25 -26.95
CA GLY A 283 -0.62 -3.98 -25.90
C GLY A 283 -0.11 -3.08 -24.77
N ASP A 284 -0.53 -1.82 -24.72
CA ASP A 284 -0.17 -0.89 -23.65
C ASP A 284 -1.17 -0.99 -22.49
N MET A 285 -0.65 -0.91 -21.27
CA MET A 285 -1.45 -0.95 -20.04
C MET A 285 -2.01 0.42 -19.70
N HIS A 286 -3.34 0.50 -19.55
CA HIS A 286 -4.04 1.73 -19.16
C HIS A 286 -4.81 1.53 -17.86
N GLN A 287 -4.68 2.49 -16.95
CA GLN A 287 -5.49 2.53 -15.73
C GLN A 287 -6.89 3.03 -16.06
N ILE A 288 -7.92 2.25 -15.73
CA ILE A 288 -9.34 2.57 -16.00
C ILE A 288 -10.14 2.86 -14.74
N PHE A 289 -9.59 2.55 -13.57
CA PHE A 289 -10.21 2.82 -12.26
C PHE A 289 -9.15 3.00 -11.17
N SER A 290 -9.43 3.88 -10.21
CA SER A 290 -8.60 4.14 -9.03
C SER A 290 -9.51 4.62 -7.88
N LYS A 291 -9.42 3.97 -6.72
CA LYS A 291 -10.11 4.44 -5.50
C LYS A 291 -9.35 4.05 -4.23
N CYS A 292 -9.06 5.03 -3.38
CA CYS A 292 -8.53 4.78 -2.04
C CYS A 292 -9.64 4.47 -1.03
N ILE A 293 -9.48 3.40 -0.24
CA ILE A 293 -10.35 3.05 0.89
C ILE A 293 -9.78 3.44 2.26
N ASN A 294 -8.58 4.02 2.30
CA ASN A 294 -7.84 4.45 3.51
C ASN A 294 -7.50 3.32 4.50
N GLU A 295 -7.44 2.07 4.03
CA GLU A 295 -7.03 0.89 4.80
C GLU A 295 -6.30 -0.09 3.88
N SER A 296 -5.29 -0.80 4.37
CA SER A 296 -4.51 -1.76 3.61
C SER A 296 -5.40 -2.88 3.07
N ILE A 297 -5.41 -3.04 1.74
CA ILE A 297 -6.15 -4.11 1.07
C ILE A 297 -5.33 -5.39 1.21
N GLN A 298 -5.89 -6.43 1.85
CA GLN A 298 -5.19 -7.70 2.05
C GLN A 298 -5.44 -8.69 0.92
N ASP A 299 -6.66 -8.69 0.39
CA ASP A 299 -7.10 -9.66 -0.59
C ASP A 299 -8.19 -9.10 -1.51
N VAL A 300 -8.23 -9.60 -2.74
CA VAL A 300 -9.15 -9.16 -3.80
C VAL A 300 -9.60 -10.37 -4.61
N GLU A 301 -10.91 -10.45 -4.84
CA GLU A 301 -11.55 -11.45 -5.68
C GLU A 301 -12.55 -10.77 -6.62
N VAL A 302 -12.80 -11.38 -7.78
CA VAL A 302 -13.78 -10.85 -8.74
C VAL A 302 -14.90 -11.85 -8.96
N GLY A 303 -16.14 -11.38 -8.81
CA GLY A 303 -17.31 -12.22 -9.02
C GLY A 303 -18.62 -11.51 -8.75
N ARG A 304 -19.69 -12.29 -8.79
CA ARG A 304 -21.08 -11.80 -8.71
C ARG A 304 -21.63 -11.98 -7.32
N VAL A 305 -21.67 -10.94 -6.48
CA VAL A 305 -22.02 -11.07 -5.05
C VAL A 305 -23.35 -10.40 -4.70
N CYS A 306 -23.53 -9.14 -5.05
CA CYS A 306 -24.79 -8.44 -4.78
C CYS A 306 -25.85 -8.81 -5.82
N THR A 307 -25.47 -8.89 -7.09
CA THR A 307 -26.37 -9.24 -8.19
C THR A 307 -25.81 -10.35 -9.06
N THR A 308 -26.68 -11.02 -9.82
CA THR A 308 -26.30 -12.13 -10.71
C THR A 308 -25.82 -11.67 -12.09
N SER A 309 -25.96 -10.38 -12.38
CA SER A 309 -25.82 -9.82 -13.72
C SER A 309 -24.53 -9.02 -13.90
N PHE A 310 -24.00 -8.44 -12.82
CA PHE A 310 -22.82 -7.59 -12.85
C PHE A 310 -21.69 -8.26 -12.08
N ASP A 311 -20.50 -8.24 -12.67
CA ASP A 311 -19.30 -8.65 -11.97
C ASP A 311 -18.86 -7.51 -11.04
N GLU A 312 -18.31 -7.89 -9.90
CA GLU A 312 -17.98 -6.98 -8.80
C GLU A 312 -16.57 -7.33 -8.32
N VAL A 313 -15.79 -6.30 -8.03
CA VAL A 313 -14.50 -6.44 -7.35
C VAL A 313 -14.78 -6.46 -5.85
N VAL A 314 -14.52 -7.58 -5.19
CA VAL A 314 -14.70 -7.76 -3.75
C VAL A 314 -13.35 -7.77 -3.09
N LEU A 315 -13.18 -6.98 -2.04
CA LEU A 315 -11.91 -6.89 -1.31
C LEU A 315 -12.11 -7.06 0.19
N ALA A 316 -11.03 -7.46 0.85
CA ALA A 316 -10.91 -7.50 2.30
C ALA A 316 -9.83 -6.51 2.76
N SER A 317 -10.16 -5.63 3.70
CA SER A 317 -9.20 -4.70 4.31
C SER A 317 -8.59 -5.25 5.62
N TYR A 318 -7.49 -4.65 6.06
CA TYR A 318 -6.81 -5.00 7.31
C TYR A 318 -7.73 -4.98 8.53
N SER A 319 -8.62 -3.97 8.65
CA SER A 319 -9.54 -3.87 9.79
C SER A 319 -10.65 -4.94 9.76
N GLY A 320 -10.76 -5.73 8.69
CA GLY A 320 -11.79 -6.75 8.52
C GLY A 320 -12.98 -6.32 7.66
N LYS A 321 -12.95 -5.15 7.01
CA LYS A 321 -14.04 -4.73 6.12
C LYS A 321 -14.01 -5.55 4.85
N VAL A 322 -15.16 -6.12 4.49
CA VAL A 322 -15.40 -6.74 3.19
C VAL A 322 -16.24 -5.75 2.36
N ILE A 323 -15.65 -5.28 1.27
CA ILE A 323 -16.21 -4.21 0.43
C ILE A 323 -16.37 -4.74 -1.00
N SER A 324 -17.49 -4.44 -1.64
CA SER A 324 -17.72 -4.69 -3.07
C SER A 324 -17.71 -3.38 -3.86
N PHE A 325 -17.07 -3.41 -5.02
CA PHE A 325 -17.09 -2.38 -6.05
C PHE A 325 -17.82 -2.95 -7.27
N THR A 326 -19.05 -2.48 -7.48
CA THR A 326 -19.94 -3.03 -8.52
C THR A 326 -20.12 -2.06 -9.69
N SER A 327 -20.21 -2.60 -10.91
CA SER A 327 -20.57 -1.84 -12.11
C SER A 327 -22.09 -1.68 -12.29
N GLU A 328 -22.91 -2.16 -11.35
CA GLU A 328 -24.36 -2.00 -11.39
C GLU A 328 -24.72 -0.50 -11.36
N PRO A 329 -25.42 0.04 -12.37
CA PRO A 329 -25.88 1.42 -12.34
C PRO A 329 -26.90 1.59 -11.21
N LEU A 330 -26.61 2.45 -10.24
CA LEU A 330 -27.62 2.90 -9.28
C LEU A 330 -28.61 3.84 -10.02
N SER A 331 -29.53 3.29 -10.83
CA SER A 331 -30.43 4.12 -11.64
C SER A 331 -31.57 4.72 -10.82
N ASP A 332 -31.86 6.00 -11.11
CA ASP A 332 -33.12 6.69 -10.79
C ASP A 332 -34.34 5.77 -11.03
N PRO A 333 -35.33 5.73 -10.13
CA PRO A 333 -36.47 4.81 -10.23
C PRO A 333 -37.30 4.91 -11.52
N ILE A 334 -37.08 5.94 -12.35
CA ILE A 334 -37.75 6.13 -13.64
C ILE A 334 -37.12 5.29 -14.78
N ALA A 335 -35.81 4.97 -14.73
CA ALA A 335 -35.13 4.25 -15.80
C ALA A 335 -35.23 2.70 -15.68
N ALA A 336 -35.36 2.18 -14.46
CA ALA A 336 -35.45 0.74 -14.20
C ALA A 336 -36.73 0.09 -14.77
N GLN A 337 -37.80 0.86 -15.00
CA GLN A 337 -39.01 0.39 -15.67
C GLN A 337 -38.86 0.24 -17.19
N ALA A 338 -37.87 0.91 -17.82
CA ALA A 338 -37.64 0.80 -19.27
C ALA A 338 -36.81 -0.43 -19.66
N LEU A 339 -35.84 -0.84 -18.82
CA LEU A 339 -34.94 -1.97 -19.11
C LEU A 339 -35.52 -3.36 -18.81
N SER A 340 -36.61 -3.45 -18.05
CA SER A 340 -37.27 -4.72 -17.72
C SER A 340 -38.29 -5.20 -18.78
N GLY A 341 -38.51 -4.42 -19.86
CA GLY A 341 -39.59 -4.64 -20.82
C GLY A 341 -39.21 -4.90 -22.29
N ALA A 342 -37.94 -4.85 -22.70
CA ALA A 342 -37.58 -4.96 -24.12
C ALA A 342 -37.19 -6.39 -24.54
N PRO A 343 -37.82 -7.01 -25.57
CA PRO A 343 -37.32 -8.24 -26.17
C PRO A 343 -36.03 -7.97 -26.96
N ARG A 344 -35.04 -8.84 -26.80
CA ARG A 344 -33.78 -8.82 -27.57
C ARG A 344 -34.06 -8.99 -29.07
N LEU A 345 -33.77 -7.98 -29.87
CA LEU A 345 -33.63 -8.11 -31.32
C LEU A 345 -32.29 -8.78 -31.62
N ILE A 346 -32.36 -9.91 -32.33
CA ILE A 346 -31.21 -10.62 -32.88
C ILE A 346 -30.87 -9.93 -34.20
N GLU A 347 -29.75 -9.20 -34.25
CA GLU A 347 -29.19 -8.75 -35.52
C GLU A 347 -28.51 -9.94 -36.22
N LYS A 348 -29.09 -10.35 -37.36
CA LYS A 348 -28.45 -11.27 -38.31
C LYS A 348 -27.68 -10.44 -39.33
N ASN A 349 -26.40 -10.75 -39.47
CA ASN A 349 -25.48 -10.24 -40.49
C ASN A 349 -26.09 -10.30 -41.90
N LEU A 350 -26.03 -9.17 -42.62
CA LEU A 350 -26.23 -9.09 -44.06
C LEU A 350 -24.87 -9.09 -44.73
N VAL A 351 -24.62 -10.13 -45.54
CA VAL A 351 -23.53 -10.22 -46.51
C VAL A 351 -24.04 -9.62 -47.81
N GLU A 352 -23.25 -8.72 -48.41
CA GLU A 352 -23.49 -8.13 -49.72
C GLU A 352 -23.48 -9.20 -50.83
N GLY A 353 -24.42 -9.10 -51.76
CA GLY A 353 -24.48 -9.93 -52.96
C GLY A 353 -25.42 -9.32 -53.99
N GLU A 354 -24.86 -9.01 -55.16
CA GLU A 354 -25.46 -8.29 -56.27
C GLU A 354 -26.67 -8.97 -56.93
N VAL A 355 -27.43 -8.15 -57.65
CA VAL A 355 -28.68 -8.41 -58.36
C VAL A 355 -28.48 -9.25 -59.63
N SER A 356 -29.37 -10.21 -59.89
CA SER A 356 -30.02 -10.36 -61.22
C SER A 356 -31.21 -11.34 -61.19
N PRO A 357 -32.19 -11.19 -62.11
CA PRO A 357 -33.57 -11.61 -61.91
C PRO A 357 -33.97 -12.82 -62.78
N ASP A 358 -34.99 -13.58 -62.35
CA ASP A 358 -36.19 -13.89 -63.14
C ASP A 358 -37.01 -15.08 -62.59
N LYS A 359 -38.32 -14.85 -62.59
CA LYS A 359 -39.41 -15.73 -63.08
C LYS A 359 -40.01 -16.87 -62.22
N ASP A 360 -41.34 -16.77 -62.19
CA ASP A 360 -42.38 -17.80 -62.23
C ASP A 360 -42.76 -18.58 -60.94
N GLY A 361 -44.07 -18.58 -60.64
CA GLY A 361 -44.71 -19.70 -59.94
C GLY A 361 -45.70 -19.34 -58.85
N GLU A 362 -46.98 -19.29 -59.23
CA GLU A 362 -48.18 -19.02 -58.43
C GLU A 362 -48.62 -20.24 -57.53
N PRO A 363 -49.78 -20.26 -56.83
CA PRO A 363 -49.88 -20.28 -55.36
C PRO A 363 -50.60 -21.54 -54.78
N ARG A 364 -50.80 -21.64 -53.45
CA ARG A 364 -51.99 -22.30 -52.82
C ARG A 364 -52.11 -22.19 -51.27
N HIS A 365 -53.09 -21.39 -50.85
CA HIS A 365 -54.16 -21.55 -49.84
C HIS A 365 -54.04 -22.38 -48.52
N ASP A 366 -54.36 -21.65 -47.44
CA ASP A 366 -55.30 -21.89 -46.33
C ASP A 366 -55.22 -23.10 -45.37
N LYS A 367 -55.11 -22.77 -44.08
CA LYS A 367 -56.22 -22.88 -43.10
C LYS A 367 -55.92 -22.19 -41.75
N GLU A 368 -56.53 -21.03 -41.53
CA GLU A 368 -57.02 -20.54 -40.23
C GLU A 368 -58.21 -21.43 -39.75
N LEU A 369 -58.75 -21.47 -38.51
CA LEU A 369 -58.86 -20.57 -37.37
C LEU A 369 -59.46 -21.40 -36.20
N LYS A 370 -59.07 -21.17 -34.93
CA LYS A 370 -60.01 -20.84 -33.82
C LYS A 370 -59.37 -20.75 -32.42
N LYS A 371 -59.85 -19.71 -31.72
CA LYS A 371 -59.85 -19.39 -30.27
C LYS A 371 -58.63 -18.67 -29.66
N LYS A 372 -58.71 -17.33 -29.74
CA LYS A 372 -58.32 -16.36 -28.69
C LYS A 372 -59.54 -15.51 -28.33
N LYS A 373 -59.81 -15.28 -27.03
CA LYS A 373 -60.51 -14.09 -26.51
C LYS A 373 -60.57 -14.06 -24.96
N SER A 374 -59.77 -13.16 -24.38
CA SER A 374 -60.03 -12.24 -23.25
C SER A 374 -58.66 -11.63 -22.87
N GLY A 375 -58.46 -10.36 -22.55
CA GLY A 375 -59.26 -9.14 -22.55
C GLY A 375 -58.29 -8.01 -22.20
N LEU A 376 -58.30 -6.93 -22.97
CA LEU A 376 -57.45 -5.75 -22.83
C LEU A 376 -58.38 -4.56 -22.55
N LYS A 377 -58.08 -3.72 -21.54
CA LYS A 377 -58.52 -2.30 -21.48
C LYS A 377 -57.75 -1.57 -20.38
N LEU A 378 -56.79 -0.74 -20.78
CA LEU A 378 -56.52 0.55 -20.15
C LEU A 378 -55.75 1.42 -21.14
N VAL A 379 -56.22 2.66 -21.31
CA VAL A 379 -55.48 3.93 -21.38
C VAL A 379 -56.31 4.91 -22.22
N ALA A 380 -56.77 5.98 -21.56
CA ALA A 380 -56.99 7.27 -22.17
C ALA A 380 -56.55 8.33 -21.14
N ALA A 381 -55.61 9.18 -21.56
CA ALA A 381 -55.21 10.44 -20.93
C ALA A 381 -56.30 11.52 -21.21
N SER A 382 -56.38 12.74 -20.67
CA SER A 382 -55.41 13.75 -20.24
C SER A 382 -56.17 14.90 -19.54
N ILE A 383 -55.47 15.65 -18.67
CA ILE A 383 -55.50 17.12 -18.42
C ILE A 383 -56.85 17.80 -18.09
N GLY A 384 -56.93 18.43 -16.91
CA GLY A 384 -57.95 19.44 -16.60
C GLY A 384 -57.96 19.94 -15.13
N ALA A 385 -57.38 21.12 -14.92
CA ALA A 385 -57.65 22.14 -13.89
C ALA A 385 -58.46 21.78 -12.62
N LEU A 386 -57.87 22.07 -11.45
CA LEU A 386 -58.63 22.36 -10.22
C LEU A 386 -58.03 23.59 -9.51
N THR A 387 -58.50 24.77 -9.93
CA THR A 387 -58.60 25.97 -9.09
C THR A 387 -59.85 25.84 -8.23
N GLY A 388 -59.72 26.06 -6.91
CA GLY A 388 -60.86 26.05 -5.98
C GLY A 388 -60.53 26.77 -4.68
N LEU A 389 -60.67 28.09 -4.68
CA LEU A 389 -60.68 28.97 -3.52
C LEU A 389 -61.85 28.67 -2.58
N GLY A 390 -61.64 28.72 -1.26
CA GLY A 390 -62.71 28.52 -0.30
C GLY A 390 -62.42 28.81 1.18
N LYS A 391 -62.28 30.10 1.52
CA LYS A 391 -62.65 30.78 2.78
C LYS A 391 -61.72 30.72 4.03
N LYS A 392 -61.23 31.92 4.36
CA LYS A 392 -60.75 32.40 5.67
C LYS A 392 -61.82 32.35 6.76
N LYS A 393 -61.38 32.15 8.02
CA LYS A 393 -61.90 32.82 9.21
C LYS A 393 -60.75 33.05 10.20
N ASP A 394 -60.45 34.33 10.45
CA ASP A 394 -59.63 34.82 11.56
C ASP A 394 -60.40 34.72 12.88
N LYS A 395 -59.67 34.51 13.99
CA LYS A 395 -60.00 34.97 15.35
C LYS A 395 -58.79 34.81 16.31
N ASP A 396 -58.10 35.91 16.55
CA ASP A 396 -57.90 36.55 17.87
C ASP A 396 -57.66 35.70 19.13
N LYS A 397 -56.46 35.85 19.75
CA LYS A 397 -56.20 36.51 21.07
C LYS A 397 -55.05 35.88 21.89
N ASP A 398 -53.98 36.67 22.05
CA ASP A 398 -53.51 37.26 23.32
C ASP A 398 -53.34 36.40 24.60
N LYS A 399 -52.09 36.22 25.08
CA LYS A 399 -51.53 36.82 26.33
C LYS A 399 -50.30 36.07 26.91
N ASP A 400 -49.14 36.72 26.87
CA ASP A 400 -48.42 37.28 28.03
C ASP A 400 -48.45 36.54 29.39
N LYS A 401 -47.28 36.07 29.89
CA LYS A 401 -46.53 36.73 31.00
C LYS A 401 -45.36 35.92 31.57
N ASP A 402 -44.27 36.65 31.76
CA ASP A 402 -43.08 36.42 32.58
C ASP A 402 -43.32 35.86 34.00
N LYS A 403 -42.31 35.16 34.52
CA LYS A 403 -41.79 35.42 35.88
C LYS A 403 -40.34 34.95 36.06
N LYS A 404 -39.47 35.94 36.30
CA LYS A 404 -38.11 35.86 36.86
C LYS A 404 -38.09 35.24 38.26
N SER A 405 -36.99 34.57 38.60
CA SER A 405 -36.39 34.65 39.93
C SER A 405 -34.86 34.53 39.85
N ASP A 406 -34.18 35.32 40.68
CA ASP A 406 -32.78 35.74 40.64
C ASP A 406 -31.84 34.90 41.54
N LYS A 407 -30.65 34.57 41.00
CA LYS A 407 -29.26 34.61 41.57
C LYS A 407 -28.82 33.64 42.71
N PRO A 408 -27.50 33.46 42.97
CA PRO A 408 -26.26 34.07 42.38
C PRO A 408 -25.24 33.06 41.79
N LYS A 409 -24.55 33.38 40.68
CA LYS A 409 -23.19 33.97 40.54
C LYS A 409 -22.04 33.27 41.31
N TYR A 410 -21.21 32.54 40.55
CA TYR A 410 -19.74 32.65 40.58
C TYR A 410 -19.27 32.80 39.11
N ILE A 411 -18.52 33.87 38.82
CA ILE A 411 -17.95 34.20 37.51
C ILE A 411 -16.45 34.30 37.67
N SER A 412 -15.71 33.61 36.80
CA SER A 412 -14.60 34.12 35.96
C SER A 412 -13.80 32.90 35.49
N GLY A 413 -13.56 32.63 34.21
CA GLY A 413 -13.68 33.44 33.00
C GLY A 413 -12.33 33.48 32.31
N LEU A 414 -12.14 32.68 31.26
CA LEU A 414 -11.23 32.95 30.15
C LEU A 414 -11.88 32.36 28.90
N VAL A 415 -12.33 33.26 28.05
CA VAL A 415 -12.97 33.04 26.75
C VAL A 415 -11.89 32.67 25.74
N LEU A 416 -12.09 31.58 25.01
CA LEU A 416 -11.38 31.31 23.75
C LEU A 416 -12.22 31.91 22.63
N ASP A 417 -11.62 32.81 21.86
CA ASP A 417 -12.18 33.34 20.63
C ASP A 417 -12.33 32.21 19.60
N ASP A 418 -13.58 31.90 19.27
CA ASP A 418 -13.94 31.10 18.10
C ASP A 418 -13.78 31.95 16.84
N SER A 419 -12.58 31.94 16.26
CA SER A 419 -12.36 32.30 14.85
C SER A 419 -11.21 31.47 14.29
N ALA A 420 -11.49 30.19 14.03
CA ALA A 420 -10.63 29.35 13.19
C ALA A 420 -10.86 29.72 11.71
N PRO A 421 -9.80 29.99 10.92
CA PRO A 421 -9.92 30.18 9.49
C PRO A 421 -10.28 28.84 8.81
N GLU A 422 -11.32 28.87 7.98
CA GLU A 422 -11.75 27.76 7.13
C GLU A 422 -10.59 27.28 6.25
N SER A 423 -10.09 26.07 6.53
CA SER A 423 -9.20 25.33 5.62
C SER A 423 -10.01 24.62 4.54
N PRO A 424 -9.52 24.51 3.30
CA PRO A 424 -10.31 24.09 2.14
C PRO A 424 -10.82 22.65 2.30
N ALA A 425 -12.12 22.51 2.13
CA ALA A 425 -12.84 21.25 2.13
C ALA A 425 -12.19 20.25 1.14
N SER A 426 -11.75 19.12 1.67
CA SER A 426 -11.50 17.92 0.87
C SER A 426 -12.81 17.48 0.22
N GLN A 427 -13.00 17.85 -1.04
CA GLN A 427 -14.12 17.40 -1.85
C GLN A 427 -13.94 15.92 -2.18
N GLY A 428 -14.94 15.10 -1.84
CA GLY A 428 -14.99 13.70 -2.30
C GLY A 428 -15.70 12.67 -1.42
N GLU A 429 -16.56 13.02 -0.47
CA GLU A 429 -17.49 12.05 0.13
C GLU A 429 -18.65 11.79 -0.84
N GLU A 430 -18.46 10.83 -1.74
CA GLU A 430 -19.52 10.30 -2.59
C GLU A 430 -20.42 9.42 -1.74
N ALA A 431 -21.44 10.04 -1.15
CA ALA A 431 -22.47 9.35 -0.38
C ALA A 431 -23.14 8.27 -1.25
N THR A 432 -23.10 7.01 -0.79
CA THR A 432 -23.90 5.91 -1.34
C THR A 432 -25.37 6.36 -1.43
N ARG A 433 -25.86 6.63 -2.64
CA ARG A 433 -27.25 7.06 -2.90
C ARG A 433 -28.16 5.82 -2.96
N THR A 434 -28.31 5.16 -1.83
CA THR A 434 -29.46 4.28 -1.52
C THR A 434 -30.74 5.13 -1.43
N ASP A 435 -31.91 4.56 -1.73
CA ASP A 435 -33.22 5.20 -1.51
C ASP A 435 -33.22 5.94 -0.14
N PRO A 436 -33.47 7.26 -0.10
CA PRO A 436 -33.41 8.04 1.14
C PRO A 436 -34.21 7.41 2.28
N THR A 437 -35.30 6.74 1.93
CA THR A 437 -36.18 6.05 2.86
C THR A 437 -35.54 4.81 3.48
N GLU A 438 -34.78 4.02 2.71
CA GLU A 438 -34.04 2.86 3.23
C GLU A 438 -32.82 3.31 4.04
N ARG A 439 -32.12 4.35 3.59
CA ARG A 439 -30.99 4.95 4.31
C ARG A 439 -31.42 5.41 5.70
N ASN A 440 -32.53 6.14 5.80
CA ASN A 440 -33.03 6.64 7.08
C ASN A 440 -33.43 5.50 8.02
N LYS A 441 -34.07 4.44 7.51
CA LYS A 441 -34.38 3.24 8.31
C LYS A 441 -33.12 2.55 8.85
N LYS A 442 -32.06 2.44 8.04
CA LYS A 442 -30.76 1.90 8.48
C LYS A 442 -30.15 2.78 9.56
N ILE A 443 -30.17 4.10 9.40
CA ILE A 443 -29.66 5.05 10.41
C ILE A 443 -30.43 4.89 11.73
N GLU A 444 -31.75 4.82 11.70
CA GLU A 444 -32.57 4.63 12.91
C GLU A 444 -32.28 3.28 13.61
N ALA A 445 -32.08 2.20 12.83
CA ALA A 445 -31.72 0.90 13.37
C ALA A 445 -30.33 0.94 14.05
N LEU A 446 -29.34 1.54 13.39
CA LEU A 446 -28.00 1.72 13.94
C LEU A 446 -27.99 2.60 15.18
N GLN A 447 -28.79 3.67 15.22
CA GLN A 447 -28.93 4.52 16.41
C GLN A 447 -29.46 3.74 17.61
N LYS A 448 -30.48 2.90 17.41
CA LYS A 448 -31.03 2.04 18.48
C LYS A 448 -29.99 1.02 18.96
N GLU A 449 -29.25 0.42 18.03
CA GLU A 449 -28.19 -0.53 18.37
C GLU A 449 -27.05 0.14 19.15
N ILE A 450 -26.61 1.34 18.73
CA ILE A 450 -25.60 2.13 19.42
C ILE A 450 -26.03 2.41 20.86
N THR A 451 -27.26 2.88 21.08
CA THR A 451 -27.76 3.15 22.44
C THR A 451 -27.76 1.89 23.31
N ALA A 452 -28.25 0.77 22.79
CA ALA A 452 -28.27 -0.50 23.51
C ALA A 452 -26.86 -1.03 23.82
N LEU A 453 -25.91 -0.85 22.91
CA LEU A 453 -24.51 -1.23 23.12
C LEU A 453 -23.81 -0.29 24.12
N GLN A 454 -24.11 1.01 24.10
CA GLN A 454 -23.58 1.99 25.05
C GLN A 454 -24.00 1.66 26.48
N GLU A 455 -25.27 1.31 26.70
CA GLU A 455 -25.78 0.88 28.01
C GLU A 455 -25.03 -0.38 28.49
N LYS A 456 -24.94 -1.41 27.64
CA LYS A 456 -24.21 -2.65 27.98
C LYS A 456 -22.74 -2.39 28.31
N VAL A 457 -22.06 -1.56 27.52
CA VAL A 457 -20.65 -1.19 27.76
C VAL A 457 -20.51 -0.43 29.08
N GLN A 458 -21.46 0.43 29.41
CA GLN A 458 -21.43 1.17 30.68
C GLN A 458 -21.60 0.24 31.88
N ASP A 459 -22.51 -0.72 31.79
CA ASP A 459 -22.70 -1.74 32.82
C ASP A 459 -21.45 -2.61 33.02
N GLU A 460 -20.83 -3.05 31.92
CA GLU A 460 -19.58 -3.82 31.98
C GLU A 460 -18.40 -3.00 32.50
N LYS A 461 -18.32 -1.70 32.18
CA LYS A 461 -17.30 -0.80 32.77
C LYS A 461 -17.43 -0.69 34.28
N LEU A 462 -18.65 -0.58 34.80
CA LEU A 462 -18.90 -0.55 36.24
C LEU A 462 -18.53 -1.87 36.92
N LYS A 463 -18.78 -3.02 36.27
CA LYS A 463 -18.32 -4.33 36.76
C LYS A 463 -16.80 -4.42 36.74
N TYR A 464 -16.16 -4.01 35.64
CA TYR A 464 -14.72 -4.01 35.48
C TYR A 464 -14.02 -3.13 36.52
N GLN A 465 -14.56 -1.94 36.81
CA GLN A 465 -14.01 -1.05 37.84
C GLN A 465 -14.02 -1.69 39.24
N LYS A 466 -15.04 -2.51 39.55
CA LYS A 466 -15.09 -3.30 40.80
C LYS A 466 -14.07 -4.44 40.81
N LEU A 467 -13.86 -5.11 39.67
CA LEU A 467 -12.89 -6.20 39.54
C LEU A 467 -11.43 -5.71 39.53
N SER A 468 -11.18 -4.49 39.03
CA SER A 468 -9.81 -3.94 38.90
C SER A 468 -9.10 -3.71 40.23
N THR A 469 -9.82 -3.70 41.35
CA THR A 469 -9.21 -3.62 42.69
C THR A 469 -8.66 -4.98 43.16
N GLU A 470 -9.14 -6.08 42.58
CA GLU A 470 -8.82 -7.45 43.01
C GLU A 470 -7.94 -8.19 42.00
N SER A 471 -7.88 -7.74 40.75
CA SER A 471 -7.17 -8.44 39.66
C SER A 471 -6.56 -7.49 38.65
N VAL A 472 -5.41 -7.89 38.10
CA VAL A 472 -4.74 -7.17 37.01
C VAL A 472 -5.27 -7.70 35.67
N PRO A 473 -5.74 -6.83 34.76
CA PRO A 473 -6.14 -7.24 33.42
C PRO A 473 -4.96 -7.81 32.63
N VAL A 474 -5.09 -9.03 32.13
CA VAL A 474 -4.06 -9.68 31.30
C VAL A 474 -4.38 -9.44 29.83
N SER A 475 -3.76 -8.38 29.28
CA SER A 475 -3.59 -8.08 27.85
C SER A 475 -4.85 -7.94 26.98
N THR A 476 -4.71 -7.19 25.88
CA THR A 476 -5.71 -7.17 24.80
C THR A 476 -5.14 -7.85 23.57
N ARG A 477 -5.95 -8.63 22.84
CA ARG A 477 -5.54 -9.34 21.61
C ARG A 477 -5.46 -8.43 20.37
N SER A 478 -5.37 -7.12 20.57
CA SER A 478 -5.29 -6.17 19.46
C SER A 478 -3.88 -6.16 18.87
N LYS A 479 -3.77 -5.92 17.56
CA LYS A 479 -2.48 -5.87 16.85
C LYS A 479 -2.34 -4.55 16.12
N VAL A 480 -1.10 -4.06 16.09
CA VAL A 480 -0.70 -2.92 15.26
C VAL A 480 0.29 -3.43 14.22
N LYS A 481 -0.09 -3.31 12.96
CA LYS A 481 0.82 -3.51 11.83
C LYS A 481 1.66 -2.25 11.70
N SER A 482 2.95 -2.44 11.46
CA SER A 482 3.88 -1.33 11.25
C SER A 482 4.91 -1.69 10.21
N GLY A 483 5.37 -0.69 9.48
CA GLY A 483 6.43 -0.85 8.50
C GLY A 483 7.20 0.43 8.31
N LEU A 484 8.50 0.30 8.05
CA LEU A 484 9.40 1.39 7.73
C LEU A 484 10.03 1.11 6.37
N PHE A 485 9.74 1.95 5.39
CA PHE A 485 10.11 1.72 3.99
C PHE A 485 10.84 2.93 3.42
N LEU A 486 11.79 2.70 2.52
CA LEU A 486 12.43 3.76 1.75
C LEU A 486 11.50 4.23 0.62
N ASP A 487 11.18 5.53 0.60
CA ASP A 487 10.57 6.17 -0.57
C ASP A 487 11.69 6.70 -1.47
N SER A 488 12.03 5.94 -2.52
CA SER A 488 13.13 6.31 -3.42
C SER A 488 12.90 7.62 -4.16
N ASN A 489 11.65 8.01 -4.41
CA ASN A 489 11.34 9.23 -5.16
C ASN A 489 11.53 10.48 -4.29
N LEU A 490 11.11 10.40 -3.02
CA LEU A 490 11.22 11.51 -2.07
C LEU A 490 12.53 11.53 -1.27
N ALA A 491 13.32 10.45 -1.37
CA ALA A 491 14.55 10.20 -0.61
C ALA A 491 14.34 10.33 0.91
N CYS A 492 13.27 9.70 1.42
CA CYS A 492 12.94 9.69 2.85
C CYS A 492 12.41 8.32 3.30
N GLN A 493 12.31 8.12 4.61
CA GLN A 493 11.69 6.94 5.19
C GLN A 493 10.18 7.18 5.39
N LYS A 494 9.37 6.22 4.96
CA LYS A 494 7.92 6.16 5.12
C LYS A 494 7.61 5.19 6.26
N PHE A 495 7.29 5.75 7.43
CA PHE A 495 6.85 5.00 8.59
C PHE A 495 5.32 4.87 8.57
N THR A 496 4.82 3.65 8.61
CA THR A 496 3.40 3.33 8.53
C THR A 496 2.97 2.59 9.78
N LEU A 497 1.79 2.96 10.29
CA LEU A 497 1.13 2.33 11.43
C LEU A 497 -0.31 2.05 11.04
N GLU A 498 -0.78 0.84 11.30
CA GLU A 498 -2.14 0.45 11.02
C GLU A 498 -2.70 -0.43 12.16
N SER A 499 -3.92 -0.13 12.57
CA SER A 499 -4.57 -0.69 13.74
C SER A 499 -5.99 -1.13 13.39
N GLU A 500 -6.47 -2.20 14.04
CA GLU A 500 -7.85 -2.67 13.90
C GLU A 500 -8.86 -1.61 14.37
N MET A 501 -8.45 -0.80 15.35
CA MET A 501 -9.24 0.27 15.95
C MET A 501 -8.62 1.65 15.68
N PRO A 502 -9.41 2.73 15.67
CA PRO A 502 -8.89 4.06 15.35
C PRO A 502 -7.76 4.48 16.29
N ILE A 503 -6.70 5.02 15.70
CA ILE A 503 -5.54 5.55 16.43
C ILE A 503 -5.93 6.90 17.04
N ASP A 504 -5.60 7.07 18.32
CA ASP A 504 -5.83 8.30 19.07
C ASP A 504 -4.60 9.20 19.03
N MET A 505 -3.47 8.62 19.41
CA MET A 505 -2.20 9.31 19.55
C MET A 505 -1.05 8.32 19.32
N VAL A 506 0.05 8.82 18.78
CA VAL A 506 1.31 8.09 18.66
C VAL A 506 2.41 8.92 19.32
N ALA A 507 3.07 8.38 20.34
CA ALA A 507 4.31 8.98 20.86
C ALA A 507 5.51 8.31 20.19
N LEU A 508 6.40 9.10 19.61
CA LEU A 508 7.62 8.67 18.96
C LEU A 508 8.83 9.07 19.80
N HIS A 509 9.80 8.18 19.92
CA HIS A 509 11.13 8.56 20.40
C HIS A 509 12.23 7.83 19.63
N SER A 510 13.42 8.45 19.60
CA SER A 510 14.61 7.91 18.96
C SER A 510 15.89 8.43 19.62
N ASN A 511 16.91 7.58 19.62
CA ASN A 511 18.27 7.91 20.09
C ASN A 511 19.12 8.65 19.04
N ILE A 512 18.65 8.72 17.79
CA ILE A 512 19.23 9.58 16.74
C ILE A 512 18.27 10.72 16.37
N PRO A 513 18.79 11.86 15.89
CA PRO A 513 17.96 12.96 15.40
C PRO A 513 17.03 12.51 14.26
N ILE A 514 15.76 12.92 14.35
CA ILE A 514 14.76 12.65 13.31
C ILE A 514 14.12 13.96 12.89
N VAL A 515 13.95 14.12 11.58
CA VAL A 515 13.21 15.23 10.98
C VAL A 515 11.90 14.70 10.40
N LEU A 516 10.77 15.07 11.01
CA LEU A 516 9.44 14.73 10.49
C LEU A 516 9.11 15.64 9.30
N LEU A 517 9.00 15.08 8.09
CA LEU A 517 8.65 15.81 6.88
C LEU A 517 7.14 16.03 6.77
N ASP A 518 6.38 14.92 6.83
CA ASP A 518 4.93 14.89 6.72
C ASP A 518 4.37 13.92 7.78
N THR A 519 3.29 14.31 8.44
CA THR A 519 2.60 13.53 9.47
C THR A 519 1.17 13.16 9.08
N GLY A 520 0.78 13.43 7.83
CA GLY A 520 -0.54 13.13 7.30
C GLY A 520 -1.65 13.78 8.12
N VAL A 521 -2.57 12.95 8.64
CA VAL A 521 -3.72 13.38 9.44
C VAL A 521 -3.39 13.72 10.91
N ALA A 522 -2.12 13.61 11.31
CA ALA A 522 -1.71 13.85 12.69
C ALA A 522 -1.04 15.21 12.88
N PHE A 523 -1.30 15.83 14.03
CA PHE A 523 -0.64 17.06 14.46
C PHE A 523 0.56 16.74 15.36
N PRO A 524 1.78 17.12 14.97
CA PRO A 524 2.98 16.86 15.75
C PRO A 524 3.21 17.90 16.84
N SER A 525 3.61 17.44 18.02
CA SER A 525 4.18 18.23 19.10
C SER A 525 5.56 17.65 19.42
N ILE A 526 6.62 18.33 19.01
CA ILE A 526 8.00 17.90 19.23
C ILE A 526 8.47 18.45 20.58
N SER A 527 8.95 17.57 21.45
CA SER A 527 9.47 17.96 22.76
C SER A 527 11.00 18.13 22.68
N PRO A 528 11.58 19.07 23.42
CA PRO A 528 13.03 19.19 23.50
C PRO A 528 13.61 17.91 24.13
N PRO A 529 14.76 17.41 23.64
CA PRO A 529 15.42 16.26 24.25
C PRO A 529 15.88 16.59 25.67
N ASP A 530 15.73 15.63 26.60
CA ASP A 530 16.19 15.77 27.97
C ASP A 530 17.71 15.52 28.03
N PRO A 531 18.54 16.45 28.56
CA PRO A 531 19.98 16.25 28.69
C PRO A 531 20.41 15.01 29.50
N GLY A 532 19.52 14.46 30.33
CA GLY A 532 19.78 13.28 31.16
C GLY A 532 19.43 11.94 30.52
N GLU A 533 18.72 11.92 29.38
CA GLU A 533 18.30 10.70 28.69
C GLU A 533 19.00 10.56 27.33
N ASP A 534 19.21 9.31 26.90
CA ASP A 534 19.77 8.97 25.58
C ASP A 534 18.72 9.08 24.46
N ASN A 535 17.92 10.14 24.49
CA ASN A 535 16.81 10.39 23.56
C ASN A 535 17.11 11.67 22.77
N ALA A 536 17.57 11.53 21.53
CA ALA A 536 17.85 12.65 20.63
C ALA A 536 16.57 13.24 19.99
N PHE A 537 15.47 12.48 19.97
CA PHE A 537 14.20 12.91 19.40
C PHE A 537 13.01 12.38 20.20
N VAL A 538 12.05 13.26 20.51
CA VAL A 538 10.77 12.90 21.14
C VAL A 538 9.66 13.72 20.48
N ALA A 539 8.58 13.06 20.05
CA ALA A 539 7.42 13.73 19.50
C ALA A 539 6.12 13.03 19.90
N THR A 540 5.06 13.80 20.07
CA THR A 540 3.69 13.32 20.25
C THR A 540 2.86 13.72 19.04
N LEU A 541 2.27 12.73 18.37
CA LEU A 541 1.40 12.92 17.22
C LEU A 541 -0.05 12.65 17.62
N ARG A 542 -0.91 13.66 17.59
CA ARG A 542 -2.37 13.48 17.82
C ARG A 542 -3.08 13.28 16.50
N VAL A 543 -3.79 12.17 16.35
CA VAL A 543 -4.48 11.81 15.10
C VAL A 543 -5.85 12.50 15.07
N HIS A 544 -6.11 13.28 14.02
CA HIS A 544 -7.41 13.90 13.79
C HIS A 544 -8.40 12.91 13.16
N GLY A 545 -9.69 13.02 13.51
CA GLY A 545 -10.73 12.15 12.97
C GLY A 545 -10.59 10.68 13.43
N SER A 546 -11.31 9.76 12.80
CA SER A 546 -11.27 8.33 13.08
C SER A 546 -10.45 7.61 12.01
N SER A 547 -9.13 7.58 12.18
CA SER A 547 -8.23 6.87 11.25
C SER A 547 -7.66 5.61 11.89
N ASN A 548 -7.73 4.49 11.15
CA ASN A 548 -7.09 3.23 11.51
C ASN A 548 -5.62 3.19 11.07
N ARG A 549 -5.22 4.08 10.15
CA ARG A 549 -3.88 4.14 9.55
C ARG A 549 -3.25 5.52 9.77
N LEU A 550 -1.95 5.53 10.07
CA LEU A 550 -1.12 6.73 10.14
C LEU A 550 0.14 6.50 9.33
N GLN A 551 0.46 7.45 8.46
CA GLN A 551 1.67 7.45 7.66
C GLN A 551 2.47 8.71 7.98
N ILE A 552 3.76 8.53 8.24
CA ILE A 552 4.70 9.57 8.61
C ILE A 552 5.89 9.47 7.67
N GLN A 553 6.24 10.57 7.02
CA GLN A 553 7.49 10.69 6.29
C GLN A 553 8.53 11.33 7.20
N LEU A 554 9.70 10.70 7.31
CA LEU A 554 10.78 11.15 8.16
C LEU A 554 12.13 10.99 7.49
N MET A 555 13.09 11.83 7.88
CA MET A 555 14.50 11.66 7.54
C MET A 555 15.31 11.46 8.82
N CYS A 556 16.34 10.65 8.72
CA CYS A 556 17.35 10.46 9.75
C CYS A 556 18.73 10.79 9.17
N ASP A 557 19.66 11.15 10.05
CA ASP A 557 21.04 11.41 9.65
C ASP A 557 21.72 10.09 9.24
N GLU A 558 22.21 10.01 8.00
CA GLU A 558 22.99 8.85 7.54
C GLU A 558 24.31 8.74 8.33
N GLY A 559 24.75 7.52 8.59
CA GLY A 559 26.01 7.23 9.27
C GLY A 559 25.89 6.75 10.72
N GLN A 560 24.72 6.90 11.35
CA GLN A 560 24.47 6.43 12.72
C GLN A 560 23.45 5.29 12.73
N VAL A 561 23.65 4.31 13.62
CA VAL A 561 22.62 3.31 13.92
C VAL A 561 21.72 3.91 14.98
N GLY A 562 20.41 3.85 14.77
CA GLY A 562 19.43 4.29 15.76
C GLY A 562 18.24 3.37 15.87
N THR A 563 17.35 3.70 16.79
CA THR A 563 16.10 2.98 17.00
C THR A 563 14.95 3.97 17.02
N LEU A 564 13.94 3.74 16.19
CA LEU A 564 12.66 4.45 16.22
C LEU A 564 11.66 3.60 17.01
N VAL A 565 11.16 4.15 18.12
CA VAL A 565 10.12 3.51 18.92
C VAL A 565 8.85 4.34 18.85
N ALA A 566 7.73 3.66 18.63
CA ALA A 566 6.40 4.26 18.58
C ALA A 566 5.49 3.60 19.63
N TYR A 567 4.86 4.42 20.46
CA TYR A 567 3.79 4.04 21.38
C TYR A 567 2.45 4.43 20.78
N VAL A 568 1.70 3.45 20.29
CA VAL A 568 0.42 3.65 19.59
C VAL A 568 -0.72 3.49 20.59
N VAL A 569 -1.43 4.59 20.83
CA VAL A 569 -2.61 4.63 21.70
C VAL A 569 -3.85 4.55 20.82
N MET A 570 -4.70 3.55 21.05
CA MET A 570 -5.95 3.38 20.30
C MET A 570 -7.15 3.98 21.04
N ARG A 571 -8.22 4.26 20.31
CA ARG A 571 -9.52 4.70 20.85
C ARG A 571 -10.36 3.51 21.34
N VAL A 572 -9.82 2.77 22.30
CA VAL A 572 -10.48 1.65 22.97
C VAL A 572 -10.61 1.91 24.48
N SER A 573 -11.52 1.19 25.14
CA SER A 573 -11.73 1.26 26.59
C SER A 573 -11.72 -0.17 27.17
N PRO A 574 -10.76 -0.53 28.05
CA PRO A 574 -9.68 0.30 28.60
C PRO A 574 -8.67 0.75 27.52
N LYS A 575 -7.95 1.85 27.79
CA LYS A 575 -6.91 2.35 26.89
C LYS A 575 -5.75 1.35 26.85
N VAL A 576 -5.29 1.06 25.64
CA VAL A 576 -4.17 0.15 25.37
C VAL A 576 -3.12 0.93 24.61
N VAL A 577 -1.87 0.68 24.96
CA VAL A 577 -0.69 1.21 24.26
C VAL A 577 0.08 0.04 23.67
N HIS A 578 0.33 0.09 22.36
CA HIS A 578 1.21 -0.85 21.68
C HIS A 578 2.58 -0.21 21.47
N ARG A 579 3.64 -0.90 21.87
CA ARG A 579 5.02 -0.50 21.60
C ARG A 579 5.49 -1.18 20.33
N VAL A 580 5.87 -0.37 19.34
CA VAL A 580 6.44 -0.78 18.06
C VAL A 580 7.86 -0.24 17.98
N GLU A 581 8.80 -1.04 17.46
CA GLU A 581 10.22 -0.68 17.38
C GLU A 581 10.78 -1.03 16.00
N HIS A 582 11.51 -0.08 15.40
CA HIS A 582 12.20 -0.23 14.12
C HIS A 582 13.65 0.23 14.25
N ILE A 583 14.58 -0.53 13.67
CA ILE A 583 15.99 -0.16 13.61
C ILE A 583 16.19 0.82 12.44
N LEU A 584 16.79 1.97 12.72
CA LEU A 584 17.23 2.93 11.72
C LEU A 584 18.66 2.60 11.31
N LEU A 585 18.79 2.07 10.09
CA LEU A 585 20.07 1.66 9.54
C LEU A 585 20.92 2.88 9.10
N PRO A 586 22.26 2.82 9.24
CA PRO A 586 23.16 3.92 8.89
C PRO A 586 23.07 4.34 7.42
N LEU A 587 22.80 3.40 6.52
CA LEU A 587 22.66 3.62 5.08
C LEU A 587 21.23 3.33 4.63
N SER A 588 20.26 3.81 5.41
CA SER A 588 18.83 3.54 5.18
C SER A 588 18.27 4.13 3.88
N LEU A 589 18.93 5.13 3.26
CA LEU A 589 18.51 5.73 1.99
C LEU A 589 19.08 5.02 0.76
N HIS A 590 19.66 3.83 0.93
CA HIS A 590 20.25 3.05 -0.15
C HIS A 590 19.25 2.00 -0.65
N GLN A 591 19.00 2.01 -1.97
CA GLN A 591 18.21 0.99 -2.65
C GLN A 591 19.13 -0.01 -3.36
N SER A 592 18.82 -1.31 -3.30
CA SER A 592 19.59 -2.33 -4.03
C SER A 592 19.44 -2.15 -5.54
N LEU A 593 20.49 -2.48 -6.28
CA LEU A 593 20.56 -2.50 -7.73
C LEU A 593 21.05 -3.87 -8.21
N PRO A 594 20.82 -4.22 -9.50
CA PRO A 594 21.48 -5.35 -10.14
C PRO A 594 23.00 -5.19 -10.08
N TRP A 595 23.70 -6.31 -9.98
CA TRP A 595 25.15 -6.30 -10.08
C TRP A 595 25.61 -6.03 -11.51
N ASP A 596 26.58 -5.13 -11.69
CA ASP A 596 27.23 -4.83 -12.98
C ASP A 596 28.76 -4.83 -12.84
N ASP A 597 29.43 -5.81 -13.45
CA ASP A 597 30.89 -5.94 -13.45
C ASP A 597 31.60 -4.80 -14.21
N LYS A 598 30.89 -4.05 -15.05
CA LYS A 598 31.46 -2.96 -15.85
C LYS A 598 31.37 -1.59 -15.17
N LEU A 599 30.67 -1.49 -14.04
CA LEU A 599 30.36 -0.24 -13.36
C LEU A 599 31.59 0.66 -13.14
N TRP A 600 32.71 0.05 -12.76
CA TRP A 600 33.93 0.75 -12.35
C TRP A 600 34.98 0.89 -13.48
N GLN A 601 34.64 0.53 -14.72
CA GLN A 601 35.59 0.63 -15.85
C GLN A 601 35.79 2.07 -16.32
N SER A 602 34.76 2.93 -16.17
CA SER A 602 34.74 4.30 -16.70
C SER A 602 34.39 5.37 -15.65
N SER A 603 34.14 4.98 -14.40
CA SER A 603 33.76 5.91 -13.33
C SER A 603 34.80 5.92 -12.21
N PRO A 604 35.17 7.11 -11.68
CA PRO A 604 36.10 7.19 -10.57
C PRO A 604 35.46 6.61 -9.31
N TYR A 605 36.25 5.96 -8.47
CA TYR A 605 35.78 5.36 -7.22
C TYR A 605 36.83 5.42 -6.12
N CYS A 606 36.34 5.42 -4.89
CA CYS A 606 37.13 5.13 -3.72
C CYS A 606 36.99 3.65 -3.36
N GLU A 607 38.03 3.07 -2.76
CA GLU A 607 38.06 1.65 -2.40
C GLU A 607 38.50 1.48 -0.94
N VAL A 608 37.76 0.65 -0.20
CA VAL A 608 38.15 0.17 1.14
C VAL A 608 38.25 -1.34 1.08
N LYS A 609 39.43 -1.86 1.42
CA LYS A 609 39.71 -3.28 1.47
C LYS A 609 39.99 -3.73 2.90
N ILE A 610 39.21 -4.70 3.37
CA ILE A 610 39.32 -5.28 4.71
C ILE A 610 39.85 -6.70 4.55
N GLN A 611 40.96 -6.98 5.22
CA GLN A 611 41.57 -8.30 5.32
C GLN A 611 41.87 -8.59 6.79
N GLU A 612 42.18 -9.83 7.13
CA GLU A 612 42.42 -10.20 8.52
C GLU A 612 43.76 -10.93 8.72
N ARG A 613 44.30 -10.80 9.95
CA ARG A 613 45.23 -11.74 10.58
C ARG A 613 44.45 -12.68 11.51
N GLY A 614 43.82 -13.70 10.94
CA GLY A 614 42.75 -14.54 11.53
C GLY A 614 41.68 -14.74 10.43
N THR A 615 40.61 -15.52 10.58
CA THR A 615 39.62 -15.62 9.49
C THR A 615 38.19 -15.43 9.99
N PHE A 616 37.54 -14.33 9.60
CA PHE A 616 36.11 -14.14 9.69
C PHE A 616 35.46 -14.99 8.60
N SER A 617 34.38 -15.67 8.98
CA SER A 617 33.54 -16.37 8.03
C SER A 617 32.75 -15.39 7.17
N GLN A 618 32.38 -15.81 5.96
CA GLN A 618 31.48 -15.02 5.11
C GLN A 618 30.17 -14.67 5.84
N GLY A 619 29.63 -15.58 6.66
CA GLY A 619 28.44 -15.35 7.46
C GLY A 619 28.61 -14.28 8.54
N GLN A 620 29.79 -14.15 9.16
CA GLN A 620 30.08 -13.06 10.10
C GLN A 620 30.08 -11.70 9.40
N MET A 621 30.78 -11.59 8.27
CA MET A 621 30.78 -10.35 7.47
C MET A 621 29.38 -9.98 7.01
N HIS A 622 28.62 -10.97 6.52
CA HIS A 622 27.22 -10.79 6.16
C HIS A 622 26.41 -10.23 7.34
N SER A 623 26.50 -10.86 8.52
CA SER A 623 25.80 -10.39 9.73
C SER A 623 26.22 -8.99 10.18
N TRP A 624 27.46 -8.56 9.96
CA TRP A 624 27.84 -7.17 10.24
C TRP A 624 27.23 -6.20 9.24
N LEU A 625 27.21 -6.56 7.96
CA LEU A 625 26.66 -5.73 6.88
C LEU A 625 25.13 -5.61 6.93
N THR A 626 24.41 -6.57 7.51
CA THR A 626 22.95 -6.44 7.76
C THR A 626 22.63 -5.31 8.74
N HIS A 627 23.61 -4.84 9.53
CA HIS A 627 23.46 -3.64 10.37
C HIS A 627 23.76 -2.33 9.61
N CYS A 628 24.17 -2.39 8.34
CA CYS A 628 24.40 -1.24 7.46
C CYS A 628 23.26 -1.00 6.47
N PHE A 629 22.80 -2.07 5.81
CA PHE A 629 21.91 -2.03 4.65
C PHE A 629 20.63 -2.84 4.87
N PRO A 630 19.49 -2.44 4.28
CA PRO A 630 18.26 -3.21 4.33
C PRO A 630 18.32 -4.40 3.35
N SER A 631 18.37 -5.63 3.90
CA SER A 631 18.48 -6.93 3.20
C SER A 631 19.55 -7.02 2.10
N ILE A 632 20.60 -7.80 2.32
CA ILE A 632 21.76 -7.85 1.42
C ILE A 632 22.00 -9.26 0.86
N PRO A 633 22.27 -9.42 -0.44
CA PRO A 633 22.81 -10.66 -0.97
C PRO A 633 24.31 -10.83 -0.64
N ALA A 634 24.88 -11.98 -0.98
CA ALA A 634 26.31 -12.29 -0.78
C ALA A 634 27.26 -11.34 -1.54
N LYS A 635 26.80 -10.79 -2.67
CA LYS A 635 27.48 -9.82 -3.52
C LYS A 635 26.44 -8.80 -3.96
N PHE A 636 26.66 -7.51 -3.70
CA PHE A 636 25.60 -6.51 -3.85
C PHE A 636 26.07 -5.18 -4.42
N ALA A 637 25.13 -4.50 -5.08
CA ALA A 637 25.24 -3.12 -5.51
C ALA A 637 24.06 -2.33 -4.94
N PHE A 638 24.31 -1.13 -4.43
CA PHE A 638 23.29 -0.22 -3.93
C PHE A 638 23.50 1.18 -4.49
N GLU A 639 22.43 1.95 -4.57
CA GLU A 639 22.44 3.36 -4.92
C GLU A 639 21.76 4.19 -3.83
N SER A 640 22.39 5.29 -3.44
CA SER A 640 21.78 6.30 -2.56
C SER A 640 20.70 7.04 -3.33
N THR A 641 19.45 6.95 -2.89
CA THR A 641 18.32 7.69 -3.47
C THR A 641 18.46 9.20 -3.25
N PHE A 642 19.18 9.58 -2.19
CA PHE A 642 19.48 10.96 -1.87
C PHE A 642 20.61 11.56 -2.73
N ALA A 643 21.77 10.90 -2.81
CA ALA A 643 22.95 11.46 -3.50
C ALA A 643 23.14 10.96 -4.94
N SER A 644 22.40 9.95 -5.37
CA SER A 644 22.59 9.25 -6.65
C SER A 644 24.01 8.69 -6.82
N THR A 645 24.58 8.23 -5.71
CA THR A 645 25.90 7.59 -5.66
C THR A 645 25.76 6.10 -5.45
N ARG A 646 26.76 5.34 -5.90
CA ARG A 646 26.71 3.88 -5.91
C ARG A 646 27.76 3.29 -5.00
N VAL A 647 27.41 2.19 -4.35
CA VAL A 647 28.31 1.36 -3.55
C VAL A 647 28.17 -0.09 -3.96
N THR A 648 29.30 -0.78 -4.08
CA THR A 648 29.36 -2.23 -4.35
C THR A 648 30.17 -2.93 -3.27
N ALA A 649 29.76 -4.14 -2.92
CA ALA A 649 30.46 -4.98 -1.98
C ALA A 649 30.62 -6.40 -2.51
N GLU A 650 31.84 -6.93 -2.39
CA GLU A 650 32.17 -8.33 -2.60
C GLU A 650 32.90 -8.83 -1.36
N TYR A 651 32.43 -9.92 -0.76
CA TYR A 651 33.07 -10.47 0.42
C TYR A 651 33.04 -11.99 0.43
N SER A 652 34.13 -12.55 0.97
CA SER A 652 34.33 -13.98 1.13
C SER A 652 34.97 -14.25 2.49
N LYS A 653 35.41 -15.48 2.74
CA LYS A 653 36.08 -15.81 4.00
C LYS A 653 37.40 -15.03 4.13
N GLY A 654 37.50 -14.15 5.14
CA GLY A 654 38.71 -13.40 5.47
C GLY A 654 39.02 -12.19 4.59
N GLU A 655 38.18 -11.87 3.60
CA GLU A 655 38.38 -10.73 2.70
C GLU A 655 37.06 -10.06 2.32
N ALA A 656 37.03 -8.73 2.40
CA ALA A 656 35.92 -7.91 1.91
C ALA A 656 36.42 -6.68 1.17
N LEU A 657 35.74 -6.36 0.08
CA LEU A 657 36.07 -5.29 -0.85
C LEU A 657 34.84 -4.39 -1.04
N PHE A 658 35.02 -3.10 -0.75
CA PHE A 658 33.98 -2.09 -0.90
C PHE A 658 34.45 -1.00 -1.86
N ARG A 659 33.63 -0.67 -2.85
CA ARG A 659 33.87 0.43 -3.80
C ARG A 659 32.69 1.37 -3.81
N SER A 660 32.94 2.67 -3.83
CA SER A 660 31.89 3.68 -3.87
C SER A 660 32.34 4.96 -4.54
N THR A 661 31.42 5.68 -5.18
CA THR A 661 31.64 7.09 -5.60
C THR A 661 31.51 8.07 -4.44
N ASN A 662 30.94 7.62 -3.31
CA ASN A 662 30.78 8.41 -2.09
C ASN A 662 31.69 7.87 -0.98
N PHE A 663 32.67 8.67 -0.59
CA PHE A 663 33.61 8.33 0.48
C PHE A 663 32.98 8.35 1.87
N THR A 664 31.89 9.10 2.10
CA THR A 664 31.19 9.09 3.40
C THR A 664 30.53 7.74 3.62
N THR A 665 29.91 7.15 2.60
CA THR A 665 29.35 5.79 2.62
C THR A 665 30.42 4.75 3.02
N LEU A 666 31.63 4.83 2.45
CA LEU A 666 32.72 3.91 2.80
C LEU A 666 33.21 4.11 4.24
N ALA A 667 33.27 5.35 4.71
CA ALA A 667 33.61 5.66 6.09
C ALA A 667 32.57 5.05 7.05
N THR A 668 31.28 5.19 6.76
CA THR A 668 30.19 4.57 7.53
C THR A 668 30.31 3.05 7.57
N ILE A 669 30.51 2.40 6.42
CA ILE A 669 30.68 0.93 6.35
C ILE A 669 31.86 0.49 7.20
N LYS A 670 32.99 1.18 7.08
CA LYS A 670 34.20 0.90 7.88
C LYS A 670 33.93 1.05 9.37
N ASP A 671 33.27 2.13 9.80
CA ASP A 671 33.00 2.41 11.21
C ASP A 671 32.06 1.35 11.82
N VAL A 672 31.01 0.95 11.09
CA VAL A 672 30.10 -0.13 11.52
C VAL A 672 30.83 -1.47 11.62
N ILE A 673 31.53 -1.89 10.56
CA ILE A 673 32.26 -3.17 10.57
C ILE A 673 33.31 -3.20 11.69
N SER A 674 34.03 -2.10 11.90
CA SER A 674 35.04 -2.01 12.97
C SER A 674 34.41 -2.14 14.35
N ARG A 675 33.25 -1.52 14.58
CA ARG A 675 32.49 -1.63 15.83
C ARG A 675 32.00 -3.06 16.06
N GLU A 676 31.37 -3.69 15.06
CA GLU A 676 30.85 -5.05 15.19
C GLU A 676 31.99 -6.08 15.37
N ALA A 677 33.10 -5.91 14.65
CA ALA A 677 34.27 -6.76 14.82
C ALA A 677 34.91 -6.62 16.21
N ASN A 678 35.01 -5.39 16.74
CA ASN A 678 35.48 -5.16 18.11
C ASN A 678 34.56 -5.82 19.14
N SER A 679 33.24 -5.73 18.95
CA SER A 679 32.24 -6.41 19.79
C SER A 679 32.41 -7.94 19.74
N ALA A 680 32.65 -8.48 18.55
CA ALA A 680 32.94 -9.89 18.31
C ALA A 680 34.38 -10.32 18.68
N LYS A 681 35.23 -9.38 19.16
CA LYS A 681 36.66 -9.59 19.48
C LYS A 681 37.49 -10.12 18.29
N VAL A 682 37.10 -9.76 17.06
CA VAL A 682 37.83 -10.07 15.81
C VAL A 682 38.74 -8.90 15.45
N LYS A 683 40.02 -9.18 15.17
CA LYS A 683 41.00 -8.15 14.81
C LYS A 683 41.08 -7.95 13.30
N LEU A 684 40.55 -6.83 12.80
CA LEU A 684 40.58 -6.51 11.37
C LEU A 684 41.81 -5.68 10.99
N GLU A 685 42.36 -5.94 9.80
CA GLU A 685 43.37 -5.10 9.14
C GLU A 685 42.70 -4.37 7.97
N VAL A 686 42.43 -3.08 8.16
CA VAL A 686 41.89 -2.23 7.09
C VAL A 686 43.05 -1.66 6.30
N LYS A 687 43.18 -2.04 5.02
CA LYS A 687 44.19 -1.47 4.13
C LYS A 687 43.94 0.02 3.94
N ALA A 688 45.01 0.77 3.67
CA ALA A 688 44.92 2.19 3.37
C ALA A 688 43.90 2.40 2.23
N PRO A 689 42.87 3.24 2.43
CA PRO A 689 41.84 3.42 1.43
C PRO A 689 42.42 4.05 0.15
N ILE A 690 41.95 3.60 -1.00
CA ILE A 690 42.22 4.28 -2.27
C ILE A 690 41.22 5.42 -2.35
N PHE A 691 41.72 6.66 -2.43
CA PHE A 691 40.91 7.86 -2.53
C PHE A 691 41.19 8.57 -3.84
N ASP A 692 40.25 8.49 -4.78
CA ASP A 692 40.28 9.28 -6.00
C ASP A 692 39.66 10.67 -5.72
N GLU A 693 40.46 11.73 -5.80
CA GLU A 693 40.00 13.11 -5.62
C GLU A 693 38.87 13.48 -6.61
N SER A 694 38.81 12.80 -7.76
CA SER A 694 37.78 12.99 -8.77
C SER A 694 36.38 12.64 -8.25
N CYS A 695 36.28 11.71 -7.28
CA CYS A 695 35.01 11.37 -6.62
C CYS A 695 34.40 12.55 -5.87
N VAL A 696 35.22 13.43 -5.28
CA VAL A 696 34.73 14.63 -4.58
C VAL A 696 34.02 15.54 -5.58
N MET A 697 34.66 15.82 -6.72
CA MET A 697 34.07 16.67 -7.76
C MET A 697 32.83 16.04 -8.38
N GLN A 698 32.80 14.73 -8.58
CA GLN A 698 31.62 14.05 -9.09
C GLN A 698 30.46 14.11 -8.10
N LEU A 699 30.69 13.85 -6.81
CA LEU A 699 29.67 13.94 -5.76
C LEU A 699 29.11 15.36 -5.65
N LEU A 700 29.98 16.38 -5.65
CA LEU A 700 29.54 17.77 -5.63
C LEU A 700 28.67 18.11 -6.86
N LYS A 701 29.03 17.63 -8.05
CA LYS A 701 28.23 17.83 -9.27
C LYS A 701 26.86 17.15 -9.19
N LEU A 702 26.78 15.97 -8.58
CA LEU A 702 25.51 15.26 -8.38
C LEU A 702 24.59 15.96 -7.37
N LEU A 703 25.16 16.53 -6.30
CA LEU A 703 24.40 17.24 -5.27
C LEU A 703 24.00 18.66 -5.69
N HIS A 704 24.80 19.32 -6.54
CA HIS A 704 24.63 20.72 -6.90
C HIS A 704 23.21 21.09 -7.37
N PRO A 705 22.55 20.35 -8.29
CA PRO A 705 21.19 20.70 -8.71
C PRO A 705 20.19 20.74 -7.55
N LYS A 706 20.30 19.81 -6.60
CA LYS A 706 19.41 19.73 -5.43
C LYS A 706 19.68 20.88 -4.46
N VAL A 707 20.96 21.16 -4.19
CA VAL A 707 21.41 22.26 -3.32
C VAL A 707 20.96 23.61 -3.88
N SER A 708 21.25 23.87 -5.16
CA SER A 708 20.91 25.12 -5.84
C SER A 708 19.41 25.38 -5.83
N LYS A 709 18.59 24.34 -6.08
CA LYS A 709 17.13 24.49 -6.04
C LYS A 709 16.65 24.89 -4.63
N LEU A 710 17.10 24.19 -3.60
CA LEU A 710 16.63 24.39 -2.23
C LEU A 710 17.11 25.70 -1.61
N LEU A 711 18.38 26.07 -1.84
CA LEU A 711 18.92 27.32 -1.30
C LEU A 711 18.37 28.54 -2.05
N LYS A 712 18.13 28.44 -3.38
CA LYS A 712 17.44 29.51 -4.13
C LYS A 712 16.00 29.70 -3.69
N LEU A 713 15.29 28.63 -3.33
CA LEU A 713 13.95 28.71 -2.75
C LEU A 713 13.97 29.48 -1.41
N LYS A 714 14.95 29.20 -0.54
CA LYS A 714 15.17 29.94 0.71
C LYS A 714 15.45 31.42 0.45
N GLU A 715 16.35 31.72 -0.49
CA GLU A 715 16.70 33.10 -0.87
C GLU A 715 15.48 33.87 -1.37
N ASN A 716 14.73 33.30 -2.33
CA ASN A 716 13.53 33.94 -2.86
C ASN A 716 12.45 34.15 -1.79
N TYR A 717 12.33 33.24 -0.81
CA TYR A 717 11.39 33.38 0.30
C TYR A 717 11.78 34.52 1.25
N LEU A 718 13.05 34.63 1.60
CA LEU A 718 13.57 35.75 2.39
C LEU A 718 13.39 37.08 1.64
N CYS A 719 13.59 37.11 0.33
CA CYS A 719 13.30 38.27 -0.50
C CYS A 719 11.80 38.60 -0.53
N LEU A 720 10.92 37.59 -0.59
CA LEU A 720 9.47 37.79 -0.63
C LEU A 720 8.98 38.53 0.62
N GLU A 721 9.44 38.16 1.82
CA GLU A 721 9.06 38.86 3.06
C GLU A 721 9.43 40.35 3.03
N ALA A 722 10.62 40.67 2.49
CA ALA A 722 11.06 42.05 2.32
C ALA A 722 10.29 42.78 1.19
N LEU A 723 10.01 42.10 0.08
CA LEU A 723 9.29 42.65 -1.06
C LEU A 723 7.82 42.93 -0.74
N GLU A 724 7.15 42.10 0.05
CA GLU A 724 5.78 42.34 0.51
C GLU A 724 5.67 43.61 1.38
N GLN A 725 6.72 43.92 2.14
CA GLN A 725 6.80 45.17 2.91
C GLN A 725 7.08 46.38 2.02
N LEU A 726 7.91 46.24 0.99
CA LEU A 726 8.28 47.32 0.06
C LEU A 726 7.20 47.61 -0.98
N ALA A 727 6.44 46.60 -1.41
CA ALA A 727 5.46 46.67 -2.50
C ALA A 727 4.03 46.88 -2.00
N SER A 728 3.86 47.84 -1.09
CA SER A 728 2.59 48.14 -0.43
C SER A 728 1.58 48.84 -1.35
N SER A 729 2.05 49.51 -2.41
CA SER A 729 1.23 50.16 -3.43
C SER A 729 1.54 49.63 -4.84
N ASP A 730 0.62 49.84 -5.78
CA ASP A 730 0.79 49.44 -7.18
C ASP A 730 1.88 50.26 -7.91
N GLU A 731 2.18 51.49 -7.45
CA GLU A 731 3.30 52.29 -7.96
C GLU A 731 4.65 51.71 -7.55
N ASP A 732 4.77 51.19 -6.33
CA ASP A 732 5.99 50.54 -5.84
C ASP A 732 6.29 49.27 -6.64
N ARG A 733 5.25 48.50 -6.96
CA ARG A 733 5.35 47.28 -7.78
C ARG A 733 5.87 47.58 -9.20
N ALA A 734 5.50 48.72 -9.78
CA ALA A 734 5.95 49.14 -11.10
C ALA A 734 7.44 49.55 -11.13
N ASN A 735 8.04 49.88 -9.99
CA ASN A 735 9.46 50.26 -9.86
C ASN A 735 10.38 49.06 -9.57
N LEU A 736 9.83 47.88 -9.26
CA LEU A 736 10.60 46.66 -9.02
C LEU A 736 11.16 46.07 -10.31
N SER A 737 12.28 45.35 -10.20
CA SER A 737 12.84 44.57 -11.31
C SER A 737 11.91 43.44 -11.74
N PRO A 738 11.98 42.96 -13.00
CA PRO A 738 11.13 41.86 -13.48
C PRO A 738 11.20 40.60 -12.61
N SER A 739 12.38 40.22 -12.12
CA SER A 739 12.55 39.05 -11.25
C SER A 739 11.91 39.23 -9.87
N MET A 740 11.92 40.45 -9.32
CA MET A 740 11.24 40.74 -8.04
C MET A 740 9.72 40.75 -8.20
N ARG A 741 9.20 41.17 -9.36
CA ARG A 741 7.76 41.08 -9.67
C ARG A 741 7.31 39.63 -9.82
N GLU A 742 8.10 38.80 -10.50
CA GLU A 742 7.84 37.36 -10.64
C GLU A 742 7.76 36.65 -9.27
N ILE A 743 8.62 37.03 -8.31
CA ILE A 743 8.56 36.52 -6.93
C ILE A 743 7.25 36.93 -6.24
N LEU A 744 6.79 38.18 -6.42
CA LEU A 744 5.54 38.67 -5.83
C LEU A 744 4.31 38.02 -6.47
N GLU A 745 4.32 37.83 -7.79
CA GLU A 745 3.24 37.16 -8.54
C GLU A 745 3.08 35.70 -8.10
N ASN A 746 4.20 35.00 -7.85
CA ASN A 746 4.21 33.60 -7.40
C ASN A 746 4.23 33.44 -5.86
N SER A 747 3.93 34.50 -5.10
CA SER A 747 4.07 34.55 -3.64
C SER A 747 3.36 33.41 -2.90
N ALA A 748 2.13 33.06 -3.31
CA ALA A 748 1.35 31.99 -2.70
C ALA A 748 1.99 30.60 -2.90
N GLU A 749 2.45 30.30 -4.12
CA GLU A 749 3.12 29.05 -4.45
C GLU A 749 4.47 28.95 -3.74
N LEU A 750 5.22 30.05 -3.70
CA LEU A 750 6.54 30.11 -3.06
C LEU A 750 6.45 29.91 -1.55
N LYS A 751 5.46 30.53 -0.89
CA LYS A 751 5.17 30.29 0.54
C LYS A 751 4.83 28.83 0.81
N ALA A 752 4.03 28.20 -0.04
CA ALA A 752 3.68 26.79 0.08
C ALA A 752 4.89 25.87 -0.15
N GLU A 753 5.69 26.12 -1.20
CA GLU A 753 6.87 25.33 -1.51
C GLU A 753 7.96 25.48 -0.44
N HIS A 754 8.19 26.70 0.07
CA HIS A 754 9.12 26.93 1.18
C HIS A 754 8.67 26.21 2.45
N LYS A 755 7.40 26.32 2.84
CA LYS A 755 6.85 25.61 4.00
C LYS A 755 7.04 24.08 3.89
N ASN A 756 6.90 23.52 2.69
CA ASN A 756 7.10 22.09 2.44
C ASN A 756 8.59 21.67 2.44
N ASN A 757 9.50 22.60 2.17
CA ASN A 757 10.94 22.32 2.02
C ASN A 757 11.82 22.89 3.14
N GLU A 758 11.30 23.69 4.08
CA GLU A 758 12.06 24.31 5.17
C GLU A 758 12.93 23.29 5.92
N LYS A 759 12.34 22.16 6.30
CA LYS A 759 13.02 21.06 6.97
C LYS A 759 14.06 20.36 6.08
N ARG A 760 13.80 20.27 4.78
CA ARG A 760 14.73 19.70 3.79
C ARG A 760 15.92 20.63 3.58
N ILE A 761 15.70 21.95 3.57
CA ILE A 761 16.77 22.96 3.47
C ILE A 761 17.73 22.81 4.66
N ALA A 762 17.22 22.83 5.89
CA ALA A 762 18.05 22.67 7.09
C ALA A 762 18.82 21.32 7.09
N PHE A 763 18.20 20.25 6.58
CA PHE A 763 18.87 18.96 6.42
C PHE A 763 19.99 19.00 5.38
N MET A 764 19.77 19.64 4.22
CA MET A 764 20.80 19.79 3.18
C MET A 764 22.02 20.55 3.70
N GLU A 765 21.81 21.65 4.45
CA GLU A 765 22.91 22.43 5.03
C GLU A 765 23.80 21.55 5.93
N LYS A 766 23.18 20.73 6.80
CA LYS A 766 23.90 19.75 7.64
C LYS A 766 24.64 18.70 6.83
N VAL A 767 24.04 18.18 5.75
CA VAL A 767 24.71 17.19 4.89
C VAL A 767 25.96 17.77 4.24
N LEU A 768 25.92 19.03 3.79
CA LEU A 768 27.08 19.70 3.21
C LEU A 768 28.20 19.94 4.24
N GLU A 769 27.84 20.34 5.46
CA GLU A 769 28.77 20.44 6.59
C GLU A 769 29.44 19.10 6.88
N GLN A 770 28.64 18.03 6.99
CA GLN A 770 29.12 16.69 7.30
C GLN A 770 30.02 16.15 6.17
N LEU A 771 29.65 16.37 4.92
CA LEU A 771 30.44 15.98 3.75
C LEU A 771 31.83 16.63 3.77
N PHE A 772 31.90 17.91 4.13
CA PHE A 772 33.18 18.61 4.29
C PHE A 772 34.02 17.96 5.39
N LEU A 773 33.44 17.71 6.57
CA LEU A 773 34.15 17.06 7.69
C LEU A 773 34.66 15.67 7.33
N ASP A 774 33.83 14.85 6.69
CA ASP A 774 34.16 13.47 6.37
C ASP A 774 35.29 13.37 5.36
N ARG A 775 35.41 14.31 4.43
CA ARG A 775 36.52 14.33 3.47
C ARG A 775 37.86 14.43 4.17
N PHE A 776 37.97 15.34 5.14
CA PHE A 776 39.19 15.54 5.90
C PHE A 776 39.43 14.41 6.89
N LYS A 777 38.37 13.92 7.54
CA LYS A 777 38.43 12.74 8.41
C LYS A 777 38.94 11.51 7.66
N PHE A 778 38.52 11.32 6.40
CA PHE A 778 38.97 10.21 5.55
C PHE A 778 40.47 10.27 5.25
N LYS A 779 41.04 11.48 5.17
CA LYS A 779 42.50 11.74 5.07
C LYS A 779 43.23 11.77 6.42
N GLY A 780 42.51 11.62 7.54
CA GLY A 780 43.07 11.70 8.89
C GLY A 780 43.29 13.13 9.43
N VAL A 781 42.69 14.14 8.82
CA VAL A 781 42.81 15.56 9.21
C VAL A 781 41.53 16.03 9.91
N ASN A 782 41.65 16.79 11.01
CA ASN A 782 40.50 17.38 11.71
C ASN A 782 40.35 18.87 11.37
N VAL A 783 39.22 19.23 10.77
CA VAL A 783 38.91 20.60 10.30
C VAL A 783 37.69 21.22 10.99
N LYS A 784 37.27 20.73 12.16
CA LYS A 784 36.10 21.24 12.88
C LYS A 784 36.14 22.76 13.14
N HIS A 785 37.32 23.33 13.30
CA HIS A 785 37.51 24.77 13.50
C HIS A 785 37.11 25.63 12.28
N ARG A 786 36.99 25.04 11.08
CA ARG A 786 36.57 25.74 9.85
C ARG A 786 35.05 25.70 9.62
N LEU A 787 34.28 25.02 10.47
CA LEU A 787 32.84 24.82 10.27
C LEU A 787 32.08 26.13 10.11
N SER A 788 32.41 27.16 10.91
CA SER A 788 31.75 28.47 10.82
C SER A 788 31.94 29.14 9.46
N SER A 789 33.13 29.01 8.85
CA SER A 789 33.39 29.53 7.51
C SER A 789 32.61 28.77 6.44
N VAL A 790 32.44 27.45 6.61
CA VAL A 790 31.60 26.61 5.71
C VAL A 790 30.14 27.03 5.82
N GLN A 791 29.63 27.25 7.03
CA GLN A 791 28.26 27.71 7.28
C GLN A 791 27.95 29.04 6.59
N THR A 792 28.85 30.02 6.68
CA THR A 792 28.69 31.31 5.98
C THR A 792 28.69 31.16 4.46
N LEU A 793 29.49 30.23 3.91
CA LEU A 793 29.50 29.96 2.47
C LEU A 793 28.25 29.20 2.01
N ILE A 794 27.69 28.32 2.83
CA ILE A 794 26.43 27.65 2.53
C ILE A 794 25.27 28.65 2.52
N GLN A 795 25.27 29.63 3.43
CA GLN A 795 24.27 30.70 3.46
C GLN A 795 24.31 31.58 2.19
N ASN A 796 25.51 31.82 1.65
CA ASN A 796 25.73 32.59 0.42
C ASN A 796 26.24 31.68 -0.70
N TYR A 797 25.49 30.62 -0.98
CA TYR A 797 25.96 29.54 -1.83
C TYR A 797 26.29 30.01 -3.25
N SER A 798 27.55 29.84 -3.64
CA SER A 798 27.99 29.84 -5.04
C SER A 798 28.70 28.52 -5.34
N TRP A 799 28.50 28.00 -6.55
CA TRP A 799 29.12 26.75 -6.96
C TRP A 799 30.65 26.86 -6.94
N GLU A 800 31.18 27.96 -7.48
CA GLU A 800 32.61 28.21 -7.62
C GLU A 800 33.29 28.31 -6.25
N SER A 801 32.75 29.14 -5.34
CA SER A 801 33.34 29.31 -4.01
C SER A 801 33.24 28.05 -3.16
N PHE A 802 32.17 27.26 -3.33
CA PHE A 802 32.02 25.98 -2.62
C PHE A 802 33.02 24.93 -3.13
N VAL A 803 33.20 24.83 -4.45
CA VAL A 803 34.22 23.95 -5.05
C VAL A 803 35.62 24.39 -4.65
N GLU A 804 35.91 25.68 -4.65
CA GLU A 804 37.19 26.23 -4.20
C GLU A 804 37.45 25.91 -2.73
N LEU A 805 36.46 26.05 -1.85
CA LEU A 805 36.60 25.68 -0.43
C LEU A 805 36.98 24.21 -0.27
N PHE A 806 36.35 23.32 -1.04
CA PHE A 806 36.73 21.92 -1.08
C PHE A 806 38.17 21.81 -1.65
N ALA A 807 38.51 22.42 -2.78
CA ALA A 807 39.83 22.27 -3.39
C ALA A 807 41.00 22.88 -2.56
N ALA A 808 40.78 24.02 -1.91
CA ALA A 808 41.77 24.87 -1.24
C ALA A 808 42.12 24.42 0.17
N ALA A 809 41.35 23.50 0.75
CA ALA A 809 41.73 22.82 1.98
C ALA A 809 42.71 21.67 1.65
N ARG A 810 43.89 22.04 1.14
CA ARG A 810 45.08 21.19 1.09
C ARG A 810 45.88 21.33 2.38
#